data_AF-A0A8J4W4N6-F1
#
_entry.id   AF-A0A8J4W4N6-F1
#
_cell.length_a   1.000
_cell.length_b   1.000
_cell.length_c   1.000
_cell.angle_alpha   90.00
_cell.angle_beta   90.00
_cell.angle_gamma   90.00
#
_symmetry.space_group_name_H-M   'P 1'
#
loop_
_entity.id
_entity.type
_entity.pdbx_description
1 polymer ?
#
loop_
_entity_poly.entity_id
_entity_poly.type
_entity_poly.pdbx_seq_one_letter_code
_entity_poly.pdbx_strand_id
1 'polypeptide(L)'
;MSGGGCSIVWFRRDLRLEDNPALQAGVRAGAVVAVFIWAPEEEGHFYPGRVSRWWLNHSLAHLDSSLRSLGTSLITKRSIDTISSLLEVVKSTGATQLFFNHLYDPLSLDRDHRAKEVLTAQGIAVHSFNADLLYEPWDVNDAHGRPFTTFAAFWERCLSMPYDPESPLLPPKRIVSGDVSRCPSDALVFEDESEKGSNALLARAWSPGWSNADKTLTSFINGPLIEYSKNRGKADSNSTSLLSPHLHFGEVSVRKVFHLVRIKQVLWANEGNQAGEESVNLFLKSIGLREYSRYLSFNHPHSHERPLLGHLKYFPWVVNEGYFKAWRQGRTGYPLVDAGMRELWATGWLHDRIRVVVSSFFVKVLQLPWRWGMKYFWDTLLDADLESDALGWQYISGTLPDGREFDRIDNPQFEGYKFDPHGEYVRRWLPELARIPTEWIHHPWNAPEPVLQAAGIELGSNYPLPIVGIDAAKARLQEALSEMWQQEAASRAVIENGTEEGLGDSSESTPIAFPQDIQMAENYEPVRNNPPTTIRRYEDQMVPSMTSSLVRVEEEEPSLDLQNLAADSRAEVPTNGHENQEATRNTLNPAIVQNVRSHNLPQFSTPIALRNAAEDSTAESSSSIRRERDGGVVPVWSPSTSSYSEQFVGDENGIGTSSSYLQRHPQSHQIVNWRRLSQTG
;
A
#
# COMPACT_ATOMS: atom_id res chain seq x y z
N MET A 1 -44.32 0.67 -10.03
CA MET A 1 -43.66 1.67 -10.89
C MET A 1 -43.08 0.94 -12.09
N SER A 2 -43.86 0.82 -13.17
CA SER A 2 -43.54 0.03 -14.37
C SER A 2 -43.00 0.96 -15.47
N GLY A 3 -41.79 1.45 -15.27
CA GLY A 3 -41.07 2.32 -16.20
C GLY A 3 -39.65 2.67 -15.75
N GLY A 4 -39.00 1.80 -14.96
CA GLY A 4 -37.60 2.00 -14.56
C GLY A 4 -36.67 1.67 -15.73
N GLY A 5 -35.75 2.58 -16.05
CA GLY A 5 -34.71 2.34 -17.05
C GLY A 5 -33.82 1.15 -16.68
N CYS A 6 -33.21 0.52 -17.69
CA CYS A 6 -32.19 -0.49 -17.48
C CYS A 6 -30.84 0.20 -17.26
N SER A 7 -30.13 -0.20 -16.22
CA SER A 7 -28.88 0.40 -15.75
C SER A 7 -27.76 -0.63 -15.75
N ILE A 8 -26.60 -0.27 -16.28
CA ILE A 8 -25.39 -1.08 -16.16
C ILE A 8 -24.63 -0.63 -14.92
N VAL A 9 -24.24 -1.59 -14.09
CA VAL A 9 -23.28 -1.38 -13.00
C VAL A 9 -21.98 -2.07 -13.38
N TRP A 10 -20.96 -1.28 -13.67
CA TRP A 10 -19.65 -1.77 -14.10
C TRP A 10 -18.71 -1.89 -12.90
N PHE A 11 -18.45 -3.15 -12.50
CA PHE A 11 -17.51 -3.51 -11.44
C PHE A 11 -16.08 -3.59 -11.97
N ARG A 12 -15.13 -3.10 -11.17
CA ARG A 12 -13.69 -3.13 -11.41
C ARG A 12 -12.96 -3.60 -10.14
N ARG A 13 -12.57 -2.67 -9.27
CA ARG A 13 -11.89 -2.93 -7.98
C ARG A 13 -12.78 -2.58 -6.79
N ASP A 14 -14.07 -2.82 -6.93
CA ASP A 14 -15.14 -2.52 -5.96
C ASP A 14 -16.03 -3.74 -5.71
N LEU A 15 -15.40 -4.91 -5.52
CA LEU A 15 -16.01 -6.25 -5.56
C LEU A 15 -16.84 -6.59 -4.31
N ARG A 16 -17.78 -5.72 -3.96
CA ARG A 16 -18.65 -5.81 -2.78
C ARG A 16 -20.07 -5.32 -3.05
N LEU A 17 -20.99 -5.71 -2.17
CA LEU A 17 -22.40 -5.32 -2.23
C LEU A 17 -22.77 -4.24 -1.20
N GLU A 18 -22.10 -4.25 -0.04
CA GLU A 18 -22.27 -3.24 1.00
C GLU A 18 -21.45 -1.99 0.68
N ASP A 19 -22.00 -0.82 0.98
CA ASP A 19 -21.36 0.46 0.77
C ASP A 19 -20.71 0.63 -0.62
N ASN A 20 -21.41 0.16 -1.65
CA ASN A 20 -21.08 0.35 -3.06
C ASN A 20 -22.06 1.38 -3.67
N PRO A 21 -21.65 2.66 -3.83
CA PRO A 21 -22.54 3.72 -4.29
C PRO A 21 -23.05 3.51 -5.72
N ALA A 22 -22.20 3.06 -6.65
CA ALA A 22 -22.62 2.76 -8.02
C ALA A 22 -23.72 1.68 -8.07
N LEU A 23 -23.54 0.59 -7.32
CA LEU A 23 -24.54 -0.47 -7.22
C LEU A 23 -25.86 0.07 -6.64
N GLN A 24 -25.80 0.89 -5.59
CA GLN A 24 -27.00 1.44 -4.98
C GLN A 24 -27.72 2.44 -5.87
N ALA A 25 -26.99 3.30 -6.58
CA ALA A 25 -27.56 4.21 -7.56
C ALA A 25 -28.26 3.43 -8.68
N GLY A 26 -27.61 2.38 -9.20
CA GLY A 26 -28.20 1.48 -10.21
C GLY A 26 -29.50 0.82 -9.73
N VAL A 27 -29.50 0.25 -8.51
CA VAL A 27 -30.69 -0.40 -7.92
C VAL A 27 -31.83 0.60 -7.67
N ARG A 28 -31.52 1.85 -7.31
CA ARG A 28 -32.53 2.90 -7.14
C ARG A 28 -33.11 3.36 -8.48
N ALA A 29 -32.31 3.35 -9.55
CA ALA A 29 -32.73 3.77 -10.89
C ALA A 29 -33.65 2.74 -11.58
N GLY A 30 -33.47 1.43 -11.32
CA GLY A 30 -34.33 0.42 -11.91
C GLY A 30 -33.72 -0.98 -11.98
N ALA A 31 -33.86 -1.62 -13.14
CA ALA A 31 -33.30 -2.94 -13.38
C ALA A 31 -31.78 -2.82 -13.61
N VAL A 32 -31.01 -3.75 -13.04
CA VAL A 32 -29.54 -3.69 -13.03
C VAL A 32 -28.96 -4.87 -13.82
N VAL A 33 -28.01 -4.54 -14.68
CA VAL A 33 -27.09 -5.50 -15.31
C VAL A 33 -25.71 -5.28 -14.69
N ALA A 34 -25.25 -6.23 -13.88
CA ALA A 34 -23.92 -6.20 -13.28
C ALA A 34 -22.89 -6.72 -14.29
N VAL A 35 -21.84 -5.96 -14.55
CA VAL A 35 -20.85 -6.28 -15.58
C VAL A 35 -19.44 -6.16 -15.02
N PHE A 36 -18.59 -7.13 -15.33
CA PHE A 36 -17.14 -7.06 -15.15
C PHE A 36 -16.47 -7.24 -16.50
N ILE A 37 -15.58 -6.31 -16.88
CA ILE A 37 -14.85 -6.35 -18.15
C ILE A 37 -13.38 -6.55 -17.84
N TRP A 38 -12.81 -7.61 -18.40
CA TRP A 38 -11.40 -7.92 -18.32
C TRP A 38 -10.69 -7.50 -19.61
N ALA A 39 -9.92 -6.42 -19.53
CA ALA A 39 -9.14 -5.87 -20.64
C ALA A 39 -7.67 -5.68 -20.27
N PRO A 40 -6.93 -6.78 -20.07
CA PRO A 40 -5.56 -6.72 -19.59
C PRO A 40 -4.59 -6.01 -20.52
N GLU A 41 -4.86 -5.98 -21.82
CA GLU A 41 -4.05 -5.24 -22.79
C GLU A 41 -4.07 -3.73 -22.55
N GLU A 42 -5.15 -3.18 -21.99
CA GLU A 42 -5.23 -1.75 -21.65
C GLU A 42 -4.32 -1.37 -20.48
N GLU A 43 -3.97 -2.34 -19.63
CA GLU A 43 -3.14 -2.11 -18.45
C GLU A 43 -1.64 -2.06 -18.79
N GLY A 44 -1.25 -2.44 -20.02
CA GLY A 44 0.13 -2.40 -20.51
C GLY A 44 1.12 -3.10 -19.57
N HIS A 45 2.16 -2.37 -19.14
CA HIS A 45 3.17 -2.87 -18.20
C HIS A 45 2.60 -3.24 -16.82
N PHE A 46 1.43 -2.71 -16.47
CA PHE A 46 0.71 -2.94 -15.22
C PHE A 46 -0.36 -4.01 -15.34
N TYR A 47 -0.22 -4.92 -16.31
CA TYR A 47 -0.99 -6.17 -16.31
C TYR A 47 -0.90 -6.83 -14.92
N PRO A 48 -2.03 -7.14 -14.24
CA PRO A 48 -2.02 -7.64 -12.88
C PRO A 48 -1.18 -8.91 -12.71
N GLY A 49 -0.41 -8.94 -11.63
CA GLY A 49 0.46 -10.06 -11.28
C GLY A 49 -0.26 -11.38 -11.10
N ARG A 50 0.51 -12.48 -11.10
CA ARG A 50 0.00 -13.86 -10.97
C ARG A 50 -0.94 -14.03 -9.78
N VAL A 51 -0.50 -13.61 -8.60
CA VAL A 51 -1.26 -13.87 -7.36
C VAL A 51 -2.45 -12.91 -7.21
N SER A 52 -2.35 -11.69 -7.77
CA SER A 52 -3.45 -10.72 -7.85
C SER A 52 -4.56 -11.25 -8.77
N ARG A 53 -4.21 -11.84 -9.93
CA ARG A 53 -5.17 -12.53 -10.81
C ARG A 53 -5.84 -13.73 -10.14
N TRP A 54 -5.08 -14.54 -9.39
CA TRP A 54 -5.65 -15.63 -8.59
C TRP A 54 -6.69 -15.12 -7.60
N TRP A 55 -6.38 -14.05 -6.85
CA TRP A 55 -7.32 -13.44 -5.91
C TRP A 55 -8.57 -12.93 -6.62
N LEU A 56 -8.40 -12.20 -7.72
CA LEU A 56 -9.49 -11.66 -8.54
C LEU A 56 -10.45 -12.75 -9.03
N ASN A 57 -9.92 -13.89 -9.52
CA ASN A 57 -10.73 -15.03 -9.96
C ASN A 57 -11.70 -15.51 -8.86
N HIS A 58 -11.15 -15.75 -7.66
CA HIS A 58 -11.94 -16.20 -6.51
C HIS A 58 -12.91 -15.13 -6.01
N SER A 59 -12.50 -13.86 -6.02
CA SER A 59 -13.35 -12.74 -5.61
C SER A 59 -14.55 -12.53 -6.53
N LEU A 60 -14.35 -12.61 -7.85
CA LEU A 60 -15.43 -12.52 -8.83
C LEU A 60 -16.43 -13.67 -8.71
N ALA A 61 -15.95 -14.90 -8.48
CA ALA A 61 -16.83 -16.04 -8.23
C ALA A 61 -17.67 -15.84 -6.95
N HIS A 62 -17.07 -15.27 -5.90
CA HIS A 62 -17.77 -14.95 -4.66
C HIS A 62 -18.80 -13.82 -4.85
N LEU A 63 -18.46 -12.78 -5.62
CA LEU A 63 -19.35 -11.68 -5.97
C LEU A 63 -20.54 -12.18 -6.81
N ASP A 64 -20.32 -13.00 -7.84
CA ASP A 64 -21.40 -13.56 -8.66
C ASP A 64 -22.36 -14.40 -7.82
N SER A 65 -21.85 -15.28 -6.94
CA SER A 65 -22.68 -16.04 -6.01
C SER A 65 -23.54 -15.13 -5.12
N SER A 66 -22.96 -14.01 -4.66
CA SER A 66 -23.66 -13.05 -3.80
C SER A 66 -24.72 -12.27 -4.57
N LEU A 67 -24.42 -11.84 -5.80
CA LEU A 67 -25.37 -11.17 -6.69
C LEU A 67 -26.55 -12.09 -7.03
N ARG A 68 -26.29 -13.37 -7.31
CA ARG A 68 -27.33 -14.38 -7.61
C ARG A 68 -28.30 -14.54 -6.45
N SER A 69 -27.79 -14.50 -5.21
CA SER A 69 -28.63 -14.54 -4.02
C SER A 69 -29.57 -13.33 -3.90
N LEU A 70 -29.19 -12.18 -4.47
CA LEU A 70 -30.00 -10.97 -4.52
C LEU A 70 -30.91 -10.85 -5.75
N GLY A 71 -30.76 -11.74 -6.74
CA GLY A 71 -31.63 -11.83 -7.90
C GLY A 71 -31.05 -11.33 -9.23
N THR A 72 -29.74 -11.10 -9.33
CA THR A 72 -29.05 -10.78 -10.61
C THR A 72 -27.78 -11.62 -10.75
N SER A 73 -27.21 -11.73 -11.95
CA SER A 73 -25.92 -12.41 -12.16
C SER A 73 -24.86 -11.42 -12.63
N LEU A 74 -23.59 -11.73 -12.36
CA LEU A 74 -22.47 -11.00 -12.93
C LEU A 74 -22.25 -11.46 -14.37
N ILE A 75 -22.25 -10.51 -15.31
CA ILE A 75 -21.82 -10.75 -16.69
C ILE A 75 -20.34 -10.42 -16.78
N THR A 76 -19.54 -11.40 -17.18
CA THR A 76 -18.13 -11.24 -17.46
C THR A 76 -17.89 -11.06 -18.95
N LYS A 77 -17.02 -10.12 -19.33
CA LYS A 77 -16.60 -9.91 -20.71
C LYS A 77 -15.08 -9.86 -20.85
N ARG A 78 -14.55 -10.53 -21.87
CA ARG A 78 -13.14 -10.43 -22.26
C ARG A 78 -13.01 -9.54 -23.48
N SER A 79 -12.21 -8.48 -23.39
CA SER A 79 -12.01 -7.56 -24.52
C SER A 79 -10.63 -6.97 -24.53
N ILE A 80 -10.18 -6.48 -25.68
CA ILE A 80 -8.95 -5.69 -25.81
C ILE A 80 -9.23 -4.22 -25.47
N ASP A 81 -10.44 -3.74 -25.72
CA ASP A 81 -10.88 -2.37 -25.43
C ASP A 81 -12.18 -2.40 -24.61
N THR A 82 -12.15 -1.80 -23.42
CA THR A 82 -13.23 -1.79 -22.44
C THR A 82 -14.44 -1.03 -22.97
N ILE A 83 -14.22 0.09 -23.65
CA ILE A 83 -15.28 0.98 -24.12
C ILE A 83 -16.11 0.30 -25.21
N SER A 84 -15.46 -0.42 -26.13
CA SER A 84 -16.14 -1.22 -27.15
C SER A 84 -17.06 -2.28 -26.54
N SER A 85 -16.59 -2.96 -25.49
CA SER A 85 -17.41 -3.92 -24.74
C SER A 85 -18.58 -3.27 -24.01
N LEU A 86 -18.37 -2.11 -23.37
CA LEU A 86 -19.46 -1.36 -22.73
C LEU A 86 -20.53 -0.98 -23.75
N LEU A 87 -20.15 -0.50 -24.94
CA LEU A 87 -21.08 -0.18 -26.01
C LEU A 87 -21.86 -1.40 -26.52
N GLU A 88 -21.21 -2.57 -26.63
CA GLU A 88 -21.89 -3.81 -26.97
C GLU A 88 -22.92 -4.21 -25.91
N VAL A 89 -22.54 -4.13 -24.63
CA VAL A 89 -23.45 -4.43 -23.51
C VAL A 89 -24.62 -3.45 -23.46
N VAL A 90 -24.39 -2.16 -23.68
CA VAL A 90 -25.45 -1.15 -23.80
C VAL A 90 -26.43 -1.51 -24.93
N LYS A 91 -25.92 -1.81 -26.13
CA LYS A 91 -26.76 -2.14 -27.30
C LYS A 91 -27.57 -3.42 -27.11
N SER A 92 -27.00 -4.42 -26.44
CA SER A 92 -27.63 -5.73 -26.25
C SER A 92 -28.66 -5.73 -25.12
N THR A 93 -28.43 -4.97 -24.05
CA THR A 93 -29.34 -4.84 -22.89
C THR A 93 -30.40 -3.75 -23.04
N GLY A 94 -30.17 -2.77 -23.93
CA GLY A 94 -30.99 -1.57 -24.03
C GLY A 94 -30.84 -0.64 -22.81
N ALA A 95 -29.73 -0.73 -22.09
CA ALA A 95 -29.46 0.13 -20.95
C ALA A 95 -29.32 1.59 -21.36
N THR A 96 -29.82 2.50 -20.52
CA THR A 96 -29.77 3.95 -20.76
C THR A 96 -28.83 4.67 -19.79
N GLN A 97 -28.32 3.96 -18.78
CA GLN A 97 -27.47 4.51 -17.73
C GLN A 97 -26.30 3.58 -17.43
N LEU A 98 -25.13 4.15 -17.18
CA LEU A 98 -23.94 3.47 -16.69
C LEU A 98 -23.55 4.06 -15.33
N PHE A 99 -23.42 3.20 -14.34
CA PHE A 99 -22.91 3.53 -13.01
C PHE A 99 -21.62 2.76 -12.76
N PHE A 100 -20.58 3.45 -12.28
CA PHE A 100 -19.34 2.83 -11.84
C PHE A 100 -18.72 3.63 -10.68
N ASN A 101 -17.80 3.02 -9.96
CA ASN A 101 -16.99 3.73 -8.97
C ASN A 101 -15.64 4.08 -9.62
N HIS A 102 -15.23 5.35 -9.56
CA HIS A 102 -14.00 5.79 -10.25
C HIS A 102 -12.74 5.38 -9.48
N LEU A 103 -11.64 5.25 -10.22
CA LEU A 103 -10.33 4.87 -9.69
C LEU A 103 -9.31 5.99 -9.93
N TYR A 104 -8.18 5.94 -9.23
CA TYR A 104 -7.20 7.04 -9.18
C TYR A 104 -5.82 6.64 -9.72
N ASP A 105 -5.69 5.42 -10.23
CA ASP A 105 -4.52 5.06 -11.03
C ASP A 105 -4.58 5.78 -12.39
N PRO A 106 -3.43 6.18 -12.96
CA PRO A 106 -3.40 7.01 -14.16
C PRO A 106 -4.06 6.36 -15.38
N LEU A 107 -3.91 5.04 -15.53
CA LEU A 107 -4.51 4.26 -16.61
C LEU A 107 -6.04 4.29 -16.52
N SER A 108 -6.59 4.09 -15.32
CA SER A 108 -8.02 4.13 -15.08
C SER A 108 -8.58 5.55 -15.19
N LEU A 109 -7.84 6.59 -14.80
CA LEU A 109 -8.29 7.98 -14.99
C LEU A 109 -8.50 8.29 -16.48
N ASP A 110 -7.55 7.94 -17.34
CA ASP A 110 -7.67 8.13 -18.79
C ASP A 110 -8.82 7.30 -19.38
N ARG A 111 -8.88 6.01 -19.02
CA ARG A 111 -9.96 5.11 -19.44
C ARG A 111 -11.33 5.59 -19.00
N ASP A 112 -11.48 6.08 -17.77
CA ASP A 112 -12.74 6.56 -17.22
C ASP A 112 -13.20 7.84 -17.90
N HIS A 113 -12.27 8.74 -18.19
CA HIS A 113 -12.55 9.95 -18.94
C HIS A 113 -13.04 9.61 -20.35
N ARG A 114 -12.28 8.78 -21.08
CA ARG A 114 -12.64 8.33 -22.43
C ARG A 114 -13.97 7.56 -22.45
N ALA A 115 -14.24 6.73 -21.45
CA ALA A 115 -15.52 6.02 -21.32
C ALA A 115 -16.69 6.99 -21.11
N LYS A 116 -16.55 7.98 -20.21
CA LYS A 116 -17.57 9.02 -19.99
C LYS A 116 -17.86 9.80 -21.27
N GLU A 117 -16.84 10.23 -22.00
CA GLU A 117 -16.98 10.97 -23.25
C GLU A 117 -17.72 10.16 -24.32
N VAL A 118 -17.23 8.94 -24.60
CA VAL A 118 -17.78 8.10 -25.69
C VAL A 118 -19.22 7.68 -25.40
N LEU A 119 -19.54 7.26 -24.17
CA LEU A 119 -20.89 6.80 -23.85
C LEU A 119 -21.89 7.97 -23.77
N THR A 120 -21.47 9.13 -23.26
CA THR A 120 -22.33 10.33 -23.24
C THR A 120 -22.63 10.82 -24.66
N ALA A 121 -21.65 10.76 -25.56
CA ALA A 121 -21.85 11.07 -26.97
C ALA A 121 -22.84 10.11 -27.68
N GLN A 122 -23.01 8.90 -27.16
CA GLN A 122 -24.01 7.92 -27.62
C GLN A 122 -25.37 8.07 -26.91
N GLY A 123 -25.56 9.10 -26.07
CA GLY A 123 -26.81 9.38 -25.37
C GLY A 123 -27.04 8.53 -24.11
N ILE A 124 -25.99 7.90 -23.56
CA ILE A 124 -26.05 7.13 -22.31
C ILE A 124 -25.69 8.04 -21.14
N ALA A 125 -26.51 8.05 -20.09
CA ALA A 125 -26.18 8.81 -18.88
C ALA A 125 -25.11 8.08 -18.06
N VAL A 126 -23.96 8.72 -17.85
CA VAL A 126 -22.83 8.12 -17.12
C VAL A 126 -22.65 8.82 -15.77
N HIS A 127 -22.59 8.03 -14.70
CA HIS A 127 -22.40 8.52 -13.33
C HIS A 127 -21.27 7.75 -12.65
N SER A 128 -20.33 8.49 -12.04
CA SER A 128 -19.26 7.90 -11.22
C SER A 128 -19.37 8.34 -9.75
N PHE A 129 -18.87 7.51 -8.84
CA PHE A 129 -18.91 7.77 -7.39
C PHE A 129 -17.61 7.38 -6.69
N ASN A 130 -17.39 7.98 -5.52
CA ASN A 130 -16.36 7.57 -4.58
C ASN A 130 -16.77 6.30 -3.83
N ALA A 131 -16.02 5.21 -3.99
CA ALA A 131 -16.23 3.98 -3.22
C ALA A 131 -15.03 3.61 -2.34
N ASP A 132 -13.82 3.99 -2.75
CA ASP A 132 -12.60 3.40 -2.19
C ASP A 132 -11.77 4.41 -1.41
N LEU A 133 -12.21 5.65 -1.25
CA LEU A 133 -11.59 6.69 -0.41
C LEU A 133 -12.55 7.21 0.67
N LEU A 134 -11.99 7.84 1.70
CA LEU A 134 -12.73 8.61 2.69
C LEU A 134 -13.14 9.97 2.14
N TYR A 135 -12.21 10.63 1.44
CA TYR A 135 -12.38 11.93 0.81
C TYR A 135 -11.81 11.90 -0.60
N GLU A 136 -12.38 12.67 -1.51
CA GLU A 136 -11.80 12.78 -2.85
C GLU A 136 -10.47 13.56 -2.81
N PRO A 137 -9.50 13.27 -3.69
CA PRO A 137 -8.21 13.94 -3.67
C PRO A 137 -8.31 15.46 -3.87
N TRP A 138 -9.31 15.93 -4.63
CA TRP A 138 -9.51 17.36 -4.87
C TRP A 138 -10.22 18.09 -3.71
N ASP A 139 -10.77 17.38 -2.72
CA ASP A 139 -11.44 17.99 -1.56
C ASP A 139 -10.44 18.35 -0.45
N VAL A 140 -9.27 17.69 -0.43
CA VAL A 140 -8.27 17.83 0.64
C VAL A 140 -7.14 18.75 0.20
N ASN A 141 -7.32 20.06 0.39
CA ASN A 141 -6.32 21.09 0.05
C ASN A 141 -5.88 21.89 1.28
N ASP A 142 -4.72 22.57 1.15
CA ASP A 142 -4.24 23.55 2.11
C ASP A 142 -5.14 24.80 2.14
N ALA A 143 -4.87 25.73 3.07
CA ALA A 143 -5.63 26.99 3.19
C ALA A 143 -5.53 27.89 1.94
N HIS A 144 -4.58 27.63 1.04
CA HIS A 144 -4.36 28.35 -0.21
C HIS A 144 -4.88 27.57 -1.44
N GLY A 145 -5.56 26.43 -1.24
CA GLY A 145 -6.09 25.60 -2.32
C GLY A 145 -5.04 24.76 -3.06
N ARG A 146 -3.83 24.60 -2.48
CA ARG A 146 -2.76 23.79 -3.06
C ARG A 146 -2.75 22.38 -2.48
N PRO A 147 -2.28 21.38 -3.24
CA PRO A 147 -2.14 20.04 -2.72
C PRO A 147 -1.02 19.95 -1.67
N PHE A 148 -1.19 19.08 -0.69
CA PHE A 148 -0.17 18.78 0.32
C PHE A 148 0.97 17.94 -0.25
N THR A 149 2.19 18.18 0.23
CA THR A 149 3.40 17.46 -0.18
C THR A 149 3.97 16.53 0.90
N THR A 150 3.35 16.52 2.10
CA THR A 150 3.75 15.68 3.22
C THR A 150 2.56 14.94 3.80
N PHE A 151 2.79 13.71 4.25
CA PHE A 151 1.73 12.86 4.79
C PHE A 151 1.09 13.45 6.05
N ALA A 152 1.90 14.01 6.96
CA ALA A 152 1.42 14.50 8.24
C ALA A 152 0.40 15.64 8.07
N ALA A 153 0.71 16.64 7.23
CA ALA A 153 -0.18 17.76 6.97
C ALA A 153 -1.47 17.31 6.25
N PHE A 154 -1.34 16.42 5.26
CA PHE A 154 -2.48 15.80 4.58
C PHE A 154 -3.40 15.08 5.57
N TRP A 155 -2.85 14.21 6.42
CA TRP A 155 -3.64 13.38 7.31
C TRP A 155 -4.28 14.17 8.46
N GLU A 156 -3.57 15.16 8.99
CA GLU A 156 -4.15 16.12 9.96
C GLU A 156 -5.33 16.87 9.35
N ARG A 157 -5.22 17.27 8.07
CA ARG A 157 -6.31 17.91 7.35
C ARG A 157 -7.50 16.95 7.17
N CYS A 158 -7.27 15.70 6.77
CA CYS A 158 -8.33 14.69 6.64
C CYS A 158 -9.10 14.48 7.95
N LEU A 159 -8.39 14.39 9.09
CA LEU A 159 -9.01 14.19 10.40
C LEU A 159 -9.76 15.43 10.93
N SER A 160 -9.50 16.61 10.36
CA SER A 160 -10.10 17.90 10.73
C SER A 160 -10.96 18.51 9.61
N MET A 161 -11.43 17.67 8.69
CA MET A 161 -12.37 18.11 7.65
C MET A 161 -13.67 18.64 8.28
N PRO A 162 -14.30 19.66 7.65
CA PRO A 162 -15.50 20.28 8.20
C PRO A 162 -16.74 19.37 8.14
N TYR A 163 -16.65 18.24 7.42
CA TYR A 163 -17.67 17.22 7.33
C TYR A 163 -17.04 15.83 7.50
N ASP A 164 -17.78 14.93 8.13
CA ASP A 164 -17.37 13.53 8.29
C ASP A 164 -17.43 12.78 6.94
N PRO A 165 -16.62 11.72 6.75
CA PRO A 165 -16.77 10.85 5.60
C PRO A 165 -18.17 10.23 5.57
N GLU A 166 -18.72 10.03 4.38
CA GLU A 166 -20.04 9.44 4.22
C GLU A 166 -20.20 8.14 5.04
N SER A 167 -21.33 7.99 5.73
CA SER A 167 -21.61 6.78 6.48
C SER A 167 -21.83 5.59 5.56
N PRO A 168 -21.30 4.39 5.91
CA PRO A 168 -21.45 3.20 5.09
C PRO A 168 -22.91 2.88 4.78
N LEU A 169 -23.20 2.70 3.50
CA LEU A 169 -24.56 2.43 3.03
C LEU A 169 -24.88 0.92 3.13
N LEU A 170 -26.10 0.58 3.59
CA LEU A 170 -26.55 -0.81 3.67
C LEU A 170 -26.62 -1.47 2.28
N PRO A 171 -26.33 -2.79 2.15
CA PRO A 171 -26.45 -3.49 0.88
C PRO A 171 -27.92 -3.53 0.40
N PRO A 172 -28.15 -3.63 -0.92
CA PRO A 172 -29.50 -3.77 -1.46
C PRO A 172 -30.16 -5.07 -0.99
N LYS A 173 -31.44 -5.01 -0.62
CA LYS A 173 -32.20 -6.20 -0.17
C LYS A 173 -32.55 -7.17 -1.30
N ARG A 174 -32.73 -6.63 -2.51
CA ARG A 174 -33.06 -7.36 -3.73
C ARG A 174 -32.65 -6.52 -4.93
N ILE A 175 -32.20 -7.16 -5.98
CA ILE A 175 -31.85 -6.54 -7.25
C ILE A 175 -32.80 -7.11 -8.31
N VAL A 176 -33.44 -6.23 -9.08
CA VAL A 176 -34.18 -6.63 -10.27
C VAL A 176 -33.18 -6.74 -11.41
N SER A 177 -32.97 -7.94 -11.94
CA SER A 177 -32.06 -8.12 -13.08
C SER A 177 -32.67 -7.53 -14.35
N GLY A 178 -31.84 -6.87 -15.17
CA GLY A 178 -32.20 -6.49 -16.53
C GLY A 178 -32.34 -7.71 -17.46
N ASP A 179 -32.76 -7.48 -18.71
CA ASP A 179 -32.75 -8.56 -19.70
C ASP A 179 -31.31 -8.86 -20.13
N VAL A 180 -30.77 -9.95 -19.59
CA VAL A 180 -29.42 -10.45 -19.87
C VAL A 180 -29.40 -11.55 -20.94
N SER A 181 -30.56 -11.95 -21.47
CA SER A 181 -30.68 -13.09 -22.39
C SER A 181 -29.90 -12.89 -23.69
N ARG A 182 -29.63 -11.63 -24.06
CA ARG A 182 -28.89 -11.21 -25.25
C ARG A 182 -27.41 -10.92 -25.00
N CYS A 183 -26.95 -11.07 -23.76
CA CYS A 183 -25.60 -10.75 -23.31
C CYS A 183 -24.96 -12.01 -22.71
N PRO A 184 -24.46 -12.95 -23.52
CA PRO A 184 -23.78 -14.12 -22.99
C PRO A 184 -22.54 -13.69 -22.20
N SER A 185 -22.30 -14.37 -21.08
CA SER A 185 -21.10 -14.18 -20.25
C SER A 185 -19.93 -14.95 -20.85
N ASP A 186 -18.76 -14.34 -20.88
CA ASP A 186 -17.53 -14.96 -21.37
C ASP A 186 -16.83 -15.69 -20.22
N ALA A 187 -16.26 -16.87 -20.48
CA ALA A 187 -15.42 -17.55 -19.50
C ALA A 187 -14.05 -16.84 -19.44
N LEU A 188 -13.74 -16.23 -18.29
CA LEU A 188 -12.46 -15.56 -18.07
C LEU A 188 -11.43 -16.56 -17.54
N VAL A 189 -10.26 -16.57 -18.16
CA VAL A 189 -9.11 -17.35 -17.71
C VAL A 189 -8.11 -16.38 -17.07
N PHE A 190 -7.97 -16.48 -15.75
CA PHE A 190 -7.08 -15.62 -14.96
C PHE A 190 -5.75 -16.28 -14.61
N GLU A 191 -5.67 -17.61 -14.69
CA GLU A 191 -4.52 -18.40 -14.29
C GLU A 191 -4.08 -19.29 -15.44
N ASP A 192 -2.78 -19.37 -15.69
CA ASP A 192 -2.24 -20.35 -16.61
C ASP A 192 -2.06 -21.73 -15.92
N GLU A 193 -1.91 -22.79 -16.70
CA GLU A 193 -1.73 -24.15 -16.17
C GLU A 193 -0.43 -24.32 -15.36
N SER A 194 0.60 -23.52 -15.65
CA SER A 194 1.88 -23.56 -14.95
C SER A 194 1.83 -22.88 -13.58
N GLU A 195 0.97 -21.87 -13.43
CA GLU A 195 0.76 -21.06 -12.24
C GLU A 195 -0.06 -21.80 -11.17
N LYS A 196 -0.93 -22.73 -11.58
CA LYS A 196 -1.79 -23.50 -10.66
C LYS A 196 -1.01 -24.18 -9.53
N GLY A 197 0.17 -24.73 -9.84
CA GLY A 197 1.03 -25.35 -8.84
C GLY A 197 1.50 -24.37 -7.77
N SER A 198 1.89 -23.16 -8.18
CA SER A 198 2.30 -22.09 -7.27
C SER A 198 1.12 -21.45 -6.53
N ASN A 199 -0.06 -21.36 -7.15
CA ASN A 199 -1.25 -20.76 -6.55
C ASN A 199 -1.93 -21.69 -5.52
N ALA A 200 -1.69 -23.01 -5.58
CA ALA A 200 -2.26 -23.97 -4.65
C ALA A 200 -1.92 -23.70 -3.17
N LEU A 201 -0.78 -23.02 -2.90
CA LEU A 201 -0.39 -22.62 -1.55
C LEU A 201 -1.22 -21.42 -1.04
N LEU A 202 -1.62 -20.51 -1.93
CA LEU A 202 -2.37 -19.29 -1.58
C LEU A 202 -3.74 -19.62 -0.99
N ALA A 203 -4.44 -20.60 -1.57
CA ALA A 203 -5.77 -21.04 -1.11
C ALA A 203 -5.77 -21.60 0.32
N ARG A 204 -4.60 -22.00 0.85
CA ARG A 204 -4.48 -22.45 2.24
C ARG A 204 -4.35 -21.30 3.23
N ALA A 205 -3.80 -20.17 2.78
CA ALA A 205 -3.56 -19.00 3.62
C ALA A 205 -4.70 -17.97 3.52
N TRP A 206 -5.36 -17.89 2.37
CA TRP A 206 -6.30 -16.82 2.04
C TRP A 206 -7.63 -17.32 1.53
N SER A 207 -8.69 -16.58 1.83
CA SER A 207 -10.04 -16.80 1.32
C SER A 207 -10.61 -15.48 0.77
N PRO A 208 -10.42 -15.20 -0.53
CA PRO A 208 -10.93 -13.98 -1.17
C PRO A 208 -12.45 -13.81 -1.03
N GLY A 209 -12.93 -12.57 -1.18
CA GLY A 209 -14.35 -12.22 -1.23
C GLY A 209 -14.82 -11.34 -0.08
N TRP A 210 -15.75 -10.43 -0.39
CA TRP A 210 -16.27 -9.40 0.53
C TRP A 210 -16.86 -9.95 1.84
N SER A 211 -17.51 -11.12 1.83
CA SER A 211 -18.01 -11.72 3.08
C SER A 211 -16.89 -12.15 4.02
N ASN A 212 -15.75 -12.60 3.47
CA ASN A 212 -14.58 -12.95 4.27
C ASN A 212 -13.85 -11.69 4.73
N ALA A 213 -13.81 -10.63 3.91
CA ALA A 213 -13.29 -9.33 4.31
C ALA A 213 -13.98 -8.79 5.57
N ASP A 214 -15.31 -8.92 5.65
CA ASP A 214 -16.09 -8.51 6.82
C ASP A 214 -15.78 -9.32 8.08
N LYS A 215 -15.58 -10.65 7.94
CA LYS A 215 -15.16 -11.51 9.04
C LYS A 215 -13.77 -11.12 9.54
N THR A 216 -12.83 -10.91 8.63
CA THR A 216 -11.47 -10.47 8.93
C THR A 216 -11.48 -9.11 9.65
N LEU A 217 -12.25 -8.14 9.15
CA LEU A 217 -12.41 -6.83 9.78
C LEU A 217 -12.97 -6.95 11.20
N THR A 218 -14.04 -7.74 11.37
CA THR A 218 -14.68 -7.95 12.67
C THR A 218 -13.74 -8.63 13.67
N SER A 219 -13.01 -9.65 13.22
CA SER A 219 -12.02 -10.35 14.04
C SER A 219 -10.88 -9.42 14.46
N PHE A 220 -10.41 -8.57 13.55
CA PHE A 220 -9.35 -7.60 13.82
C PHE A 220 -9.79 -6.56 14.86
N ILE A 221 -10.96 -5.93 14.65
CA ILE A 221 -11.49 -4.87 15.51
C ILE A 221 -11.77 -5.36 16.93
N ASN A 222 -12.18 -6.62 17.10
CA ASN A 222 -12.52 -7.20 18.40
C ASN A 222 -11.35 -7.95 19.06
N GLY A 223 -10.22 -8.12 18.37
CA GLY A 223 -9.04 -8.80 18.89
C GLY A 223 -7.78 -7.93 18.75
N PRO A 224 -6.94 -8.15 17.72
CA PRO A 224 -5.61 -7.52 17.62
C PRO A 224 -5.58 -5.98 17.65
N LEU A 225 -6.67 -5.29 17.29
CA LEU A 225 -6.69 -3.81 17.25
C LEU A 225 -6.28 -3.17 18.58
N ILE A 226 -6.65 -3.74 19.74
CA ILE A 226 -6.34 -3.14 21.04
C ILE A 226 -4.85 -3.13 21.37
N GLU A 227 -4.07 -4.05 20.79
CA GLU A 227 -2.62 -4.16 20.97
C GLU A 227 -1.83 -3.77 19.72
N TYR A 228 -2.48 -3.16 18.73
CA TYR A 228 -1.86 -2.83 17.45
C TYR A 228 -0.62 -1.95 17.63
N SER A 229 -0.63 -0.99 18.57
CA SER A 229 0.54 -0.13 18.82
C SER A 229 1.80 -0.91 19.21
N LYS A 230 1.65 -1.95 20.02
CA LYS A 230 2.75 -2.78 20.53
C LYS A 230 3.18 -3.84 19.53
N ASN A 231 2.23 -4.48 18.85
CA ASN A 231 2.50 -5.67 18.05
C ASN A 231 2.74 -5.36 16.55
N ARG A 232 2.43 -4.14 16.05
CA ARG A 232 2.68 -3.74 14.64
C ARG A 232 4.13 -3.81 14.17
N GLY A 233 5.08 -3.95 15.08
CA GLY A 233 6.50 -4.09 14.74
C GLY A 233 6.93 -5.54 14.55
N LYS A 234 6.16 -6.49 15.09
CA LYS A 234 6.54 -7.90 15.16
C LYS A 234 6.15 -8.62 13.87
N ALA A 235 7.12 -9.21 13.19
CA ALA A 235 6.87 -9.97 11.96
C ALA A 235 6.44 -11.42 12.22
N ASP A 236 6.69 -11.95 13.41
CA ASP A 236 6.47 -13.34 13.80
C ASP A 236 5.01 -13.70 14.15
N SER A 237 4.14 -12.69 14.28
CA SER A 237 2.80 -12.81 14.85
C SER A 237 1.72 -12.21 13.95
N ASN A 238 0.51 -12.79 14.01
CA ASN A 238 -0.65 -12.29 13.27
C ASN A 238 -1.27 -11.06 13.97
N SER A 239 -0.50 -9.97 14.00
CA SER A 239 -0.78 -8.77 14.79
C SER A 239 -1.45 -7.64 13.98
N THR A 240 -1.34 -7.68 12.66
CA THR A 240 -1.95 -6.70 11.75
C THR A 240 -3.30 -7.18 11.25
N SER A 241 -4.01 -6.33 10.51
CA SER A 241 -5.39 -6.63 10.09
C SER A 241 -5.50 -7.63 8.94
N LEU A 242 -4.43 -7.84 8.16
CA LEU A 242 -4.44 -8.63 6.93
C LEU A 242 -5.51 -8.17 5.90
N LEU A 243 -5.99 -6.92 6.00
CA LEU A 243 -7.06 -6.39 5.14
C LEU A 243 -6.57 -5.86 3.79
N SER A 244 -5.26 -5.78 3.55
CA SER A 244 -4.72 -5.09 2.36
C SER A 244 -5.19 -5.69 1.03
N PRO A 245 -5.27 -7.03 0.81
CA PRO A 245 -5.81 -7.55 -0.44
C PRO A 245 -7.30 -7.24 -0.61
N HIS A 246 -8.08 -7.35 0.49
CA HIS A 246 -9.50 -6.99 0.50
C HIS A 246 -9.73 -5.50 0.20
N LEU A 247 -8.88 -4.61 0.73
CA LEU A 247 -8.94 -3.17 0.49
C LEU A 247 -8.51 -2.78 -0.94
N HIS A 248 -7.59 -3.54 -1.55
CA HIS A 248 -7.14 -3.32 -2.93
C HIS A 248 -8.25 -3.65 -3.94
N PHE A 249 -8.94 -4.78 -3.77
CA PHE A 249 -10.07 -5.18 -4.63
C PHE A 249 -11.43 -4.58 -4.22
N GLY A 250 -11.42 -3.64 -3.26
CA GLY A 250 -12.62 -2.97 -2.76
C GLY A 250 -13.68 -3.94 -2.24
N GLU A 251 -13.25 -5.06 -1.67
CA GLU A 251 -14.10 -6.07 -1.03
C GLU A 251 -14.61 -5.59 0.33
N VAL A 252 -13.91 -4.65 0.95
CA VAL A 252 -14.33 -3.96 2.18
C VAL A 252 -14.21 -2.46 1.98
N SER A 253 -15.26 -1.73 2.37
CA SER A 253 -15.26 -0.26 2.29
C SER A 253 -14.31 0.34 3.32
N VAL A 254 -13.43 1.24 2.86
CA VAL A 254 -12.56 2.02 3.77
C VAL A 254 -13.37 2.91 4.71
N ARG A 255 -14.53 3.41 4.27
CA ARG A 255 -15.46 4.17 5.13
C ARG A 255 -15.98 3.29 6.27
N LYS A 256 -16.32 2.02 5.99
CA LYS A 256 -16.73 1.06 7.03
C LYS A 256 -15.61 0.80 8.03
N VAL A 257 -14.38 0.58 7.54
CA VAL A 257 -13.20 0.41 8.41
C VAL A 257 -13.02 1.63 9.32
N PHE A 258 -13.02 2.84 8.75
CA PHE A 258 -12.87 4.09 9.49
C PHE A 258 -13.95 4.28 10.54
N HIS A 259 -15.22 4.13 10.18
CA HIS A 259 -16.35 4.30 11.10
C HIS A 259 -16.28 3.33 12.29
N LEU A 260 -16.05 2.03 12.05
CA LEU A 260 -15.97 1.05 13.13
C LEU A 260 -14.78 1.28 14.06
N VAL A 261 -13.63 1.68 13.51
CA VAL A 261 -12.44 2.02 14.30
C VAL A 261 -12.64 3.31 15.10
N ARG A 262 -13.29 4.32 14.52
CA ARG A 262 -13.61 5.58 15.22
C ARG A 262 -14.57 5.34 16.38
N ILE A 263 -15.53 4.42 16.25
CA ILE A 263 -16.40 3.99 17.36
C ILE A 263 -15.57 3.39 18.50
N LYS A 264 -14.62 2.49 18.20
CA LYS A 264 -13.70 1.93 19.22
C LYS A 264 -12.85 3.02 19.88
N GLN A 265 -12.39 4.01 19.11
CA GLN A 265 -11.62 5.14 19.64
C GLN A 265 -12.39 5.90 20.73
N VAL A 266 -13.63 6.27 20.44
CA VAL A 266 -14.48 7.02 21.38
C VAL A 266 -14.78 6.18 22.62
N LEU A 267 -15.06 4.89 22.43
CA LEU A 267 -15.33 3.97 23.53
C LEU A 267 -14.11 3.82 24.45
N TRP A 268 -12.92 3.57 23.90
CA TRP A 268 -11.70 3.43 24.67
C TRP A 268 -11.22 4.73 25.32
N ALA A 269 -11.46 5.88 24.67
CA ALA A 269 -11.23 7.19 25.29
C ALA A 269 -12.11 7.42 26.52
N ASN A 270 -13.39 7.07 26.43
CA ASN A 270 -14.32 7.18 27.57
C ASN A 270 -13.98 6.20 28.71
N GLU A 271 -13.37 5.06 28.39
CA GLU A 271 -12.87 4.08 29.37
C GLU A 271 -11.49 4.44 29.96
N GLY A 272 -10.82 5.47 29.43
CA GLY A 272 -9.46 5.85 29.82
C GLY A 272 -8.38 4.85 29.36
N ASN A 273 -8.67 4.04 28.34
CA ASN A 273 -7.75 3.05 27.79
C ASN A 273 -6.78 3.68 26.78
N GLN A 274 -5.72 4.30 27.31
CA GLN A 274 -4.69 4.98 26.52
C GLN A 274 -4.00 4.07 25.49
N ALA A 275 -3.79 2.78 25.80
CA ALA A 275 -3.15 1.84 24.89
C ALA A 275 -4.05 1.51 23.68
N GLY A 276 -5.36 1.40 23.91
CA GLY A 276 -6.35 1.24 22.85
C GLY A 276 -6.44 2.48 21.97
N GLU A 277 -6.46 3.67 22.56
CA GLU A 277 -6.47 4.94 21.80
C GLU A 277 -5.23 5.11 20.91
N GLU A 278 -4.03 4.85 21.44
CA GLU A 278 -2.78 4.87 20.66
C GLU A 278 -2.82 3.87 19.50
N SER A 279 -3.31 2.66 19.77
CA SER A 279 -3.46 1.61 18.76
C SER A 279 -4.41 2.02 17.64
N VAL A 280 -5.54 2.65 17.97
CA VAL A 280 -6.46 3.21 16.98
C VAL A 280 -5.80 4.31 16.16
N ASN A 281 -5.12 5.26 16.80
CA ASN A 281 -4.44 6.35 16.09
C ASN A 281 -3.42 5.82 15.08
N LEU A 282 -2.62 4.81 15.47
CA LEU A 282 -1.65 4.18 14.57
C LEU A 282 -2.31 3.36 13.45
N PHE A 283 -3.43 2.69 13.72
CA PHE A 283 -4.16 1.97 12.69
C PHE A 283 -4.81 2.92 11.69
N LEU A 284 -5.46 3.99 12.16
CA LEU A 284 -6.01 5.05 11.31
C LEU A 284 -4.92 5.75 10.50
N LYS A 285 -3.72 5.97 11.06
CA LYS A 285 -2.57 6.45 10.30
C LYS A 285 -2.19 5.50 9.15
N SER A 286 -2.32 4.19 9.36
CA SER A 286 -2.05 3.17 8.34
C SER A 286 -3.10 3.22 7.22
N ILE A 287 -4.38 3.44 7.56
CA ILE A 287 -5.43 3.73 6.56
C ILE A 287 -5.15 5.05 5.83
N GLY A 288 -4.71 6.09 6.55
CA GLY A 288 -4.33 7.36 5.96
C GLY A 288 -3.21 7.26 4.94
N LEU A 289 -2.23 6.38 5.15
CA LEU A 289 -1.17 6.15 4.15
C LEU A 289 -1.73 5.59 2.83
N ARG A 290 -2.77 4.74 2.90
CA ARG A 290 -3.50 4.28 1.71
C ARG A 290 -4.21 5.44 1.02
N GLU A 291 -4.92 6.30 1.77
CA GLU A 291 -5.56 7.51 1.21
C GLU A 291 -4.53 8.43 0.54
N TYR A 292 -3.39 8.64 1.20
CA TYR A 292 -2.31 9.50 0.71
C TYR A 292 -1.66 8.95 -0.56
N SER A 293 -1.58 7.64 -0.73
CA SER A 293 -1.07 7.04 -1.96
C SER A 293 -1.90 7.44 -3.19
N ARG A 294 -3.24 7.42 -3.07
CA ARG A 294 -4.14 7.86 -4.16
C ARG A 294 -4.07 9.37 -4.34
N TYR A 295 -3.99 10.12 -3.25
CA TYR A 295 -3.82 11.57 -3.27
C TYR A 295 -2.57 11.98 -4.06
N LEU A 296 -1.43 11.32 -3.82
CA LEU A 296 -0.20 11.57 -4.57
C LEU A 296 -0.31 11.13 -6.02
N SER A 297 -0.88 9.95 -6.30
CA SER A 297 -1.08 9.47 -7.68
C SER A 297 -1.92 10.45 -8.50
N PHE A 298 -3.01 10.95 -7.92
CA PHE A 298 -3.91 11.90 -8.58
C PHE A 298 -3.24 13.26 -8.84
N ASN A 299 -2.57 13.83 -7.83
CA ASN A 299 -1.91 15.13 -7.96
C ASN A 299 -0.57 15.05 -8.75
N HIS A 300 -0.01 13.85 -8.89
CA HIS A 300 1.21 13.57 -9.65
C HIS A 300 1.04 12.30 -10.50
N PRO A 301 0.37 12.39 -11.67
CA PRO A 301 -0.03 11.24 -12.49
C PRO A 301 1.11 10.33 -12.95
N HIS A 302 2.35 10.80 -13.00
CA HIS A 302 3.50 9.98 -13.39
C HIS A 302 4.24 9.32 -12.22
N SER A 303 3.72 9.41 -10.99
CA SER A 303 4.40 8.95 -9.75
C SER A 303 4.75 7.45 -9.71
N HIS A 304 4.08 6.63 -10.51
CA HIS A 304 4.33 5.19 -10.61
C HIS A 304 5.57 4.83 -11.45
N GLU A 305 5.97 5.69 -12.37
CA GLU A 305 7.18 5.53 -13.18
C GLU A 305 8.27 6.52 -12.80
N ARG A 306 7.89 7.73 -12.42
CA ARG A 306 8.78 8.85 -12.13
C ARG A 306 8.74 9.16 -10.64
N PRO A 307 9.90 9.23 -9.96
CA PRO A 307 9.93 9.63 -8.56
C PRO A 307 9.45 11.08 -8.41
N LEU A 308 8.80 11.40 -7.28
CA LEU A 308 8.37 12.77 -6.96
C LEU A 308 9.56 13.72 -6.84
N LEU A 309 10.64 13.25 -6.19
CA LEU A 309 11.92 13.95 -6.16
C LEU A 309 12.87 13.34 -7.18
N GLY A 310 13.29 14.13 -8.16
CA GLY A 310 14.22 13.72 -9.23
C GLY A 310 15.69 13.59 -8.80
N HIS A 311 16.03 13.69 -7.51
CA HIS A 311 17.43 13.70 -7.03
C HIS A 311 18.18 12.37 -7.17
N LEU A 312 17.49 11.28 -7.52
CA LEU A 312 18.11 9.99 -7.88
C LEU A 312 18.19 9.78 -9.40
N LYS A 313 17.94 10.81 -10.22
CA LYS A 313 17.93 10.72 -11.70
C LYS A 313 19.24 10.14 -12.25
N TYR A 314 20.37 10.53 -11.66
CA TYR A 314 21.71 10.14 -12.08
C TYR A 314 22.36 9.10 -11.15
N PHE A 315 21.57 8.43 -10.30
CA PHE A 315 22.14 7.42 -9.43
C PHE A 315 22.66 6.21 -10.25
N PRO A 316 23.93 5.79 -10.07
CA PRO A 316 24.54 4.74 -10.89
C PRO A 316 24.09 3.34 -10.43
N TRP A 317 22.86 2.95 -10.77
CA TRP A 317 22.30 1.64 -10.41
C TRP A 317 23.13 0.49 -10.99
N VAL A 318 23.36 -0.54 -10.17
CA VAL A 318 24.04 -1.77 -10.57
C VAL A 318 23.08 -2.66 -11.37
N VAL A 319 23.37 -2.90 -12.64
CA VAL A 319 22.60 -3.82 -13.49
C VAL A 319 23.19 -5.22 -13.41
N ASN A 320 22.84 -5.97 -12.35
CA ASN A 320 23.35 -7.32 -12.11
C ASN A 320 22.21 -8.32 -11.88
N GLU A 321 21.96 -9.16 -12.89
CA GLU A 321 20.90 -10.19 -12.84
C GLU A 321 21.16 -11.27 -11.78
N GLY A 322 22.43 -11.55 -11.45
CA GLY A 322 22.80 -12.48 -10.39
C GLY A 322 22.38 -12.00 -9.00
N TYR A 323 22.58 -10.70 -8.72
CA TYR A 323 22.09 -10.08 -7.48
C TYR A 323 20.56 -10.10 -7.42
N PHE A 324 19.92 -9.77 -8.53
CA PHE A 324 18.46 -9.79 -8.62
C PHE A 324 17.89 -11.19 -8.34
N LYS A 325 18.50 -12.23 -8.94
CA LYS A 325 18.12 -13.63 -8.73
C LYS A 325 18.34 -14.07 -7.28
N ALA A 326 19.48 -13.74 -6.67
CA ALA A 326 19.78 -14.10 -5.29
C ALA A 326 18.77 -13.46 -4.29
N TRP A 327 18.39 -12.20 -4.53
CA TRP A 327 17.36 -11.52 -3.75
C TRP A 327 16.00 -12.19 -3.91
N ARG A 328 15.53 -12.43 -5.15
CA ARG A 328 14.25 -13.11 -5.40
C ARG A 328 14.12 -14.47 -4.72
N GLN A 329 15.23 -15.21 -4.65
CA GLN A 329 15.26 -16.55 -4.06
C GLN A 329 15.45 -16.57 -2.54
N GLY A 330 15.69 -15.43 -1.90
CA GLY A 330 16.07 -15.39 -0.48
C GLY A 330 17.38 -16.14 -0.23
N ARG A 331 18.41 -15.81 -1.02
CA ARG A 331 19.78 -16.36 -0.92
C ARG A 331 20.83 -15.26 -0.81
N THR A 332 20.52 -14.21 -0.06
CA THR A 332 21.38 -13.04 0.13
C THR A 332 22.40 -13.25 1.24
N GLY A 333 22.17 -14.24 2.13
CA GLY A 333 22.97 -14.48 3.32
C GLY A 333 22.50 -13.65 4.52
N TYR A 334 21.47 -12.81 4.36
CA TYR A 334 20.87 -12.00 5.43
C TYR A 334 19.53 -12.60 5.88
N PRO A 335 19.46 -13.25 7.06
CA PRO A 335 18.31 -14.09 7.45
C PRO A 335 16.95 -13.41 7.40
N LEU A 336 16.85 -12.16 7.87
CA LEU A 336 15.59 -11.43 7.86
C LEU A 336 15.11 -11.10 6.43
N VAL A 337 16.05 -10.81 5.52
CA VAL A 337 15.75 -10.57 4.10
C VAL A 337 15.34 -11.89 3.45
N ASP A 338 16.13 -12.94 3.65
CA ASP A 338 15.91 -14.25 3.03
C ASP A 338 14.59 -14.90 3.50
N ALA A 339 14.26 -14.76 4.79
CA ALA A 339 12.96 -15.17 5.33
C ALA A 339 11.79 -14.42 4.67
N GLY A 340 11.90 -13.10 4.52
CA GLY A 340 10.89 -12.29 3.85
C GLY A 340 10.67 -12.71 2.40
N MET A 341 11.74 -12.91 1.64
CA MET A 341 11.60 -13.31 0.23
C MET A 341 10.97 -14.70 0.07
N ARG A 342 11.18 -15.61 1.03
CA ARG A 342 10.51 -16.92 1.07
C ARG A 342 9.04 -16.83 1.50
N GLU A 343 8.72 -16.00 2.49
CA GLU A 343 7.33 -15.72 2.89
C GLU A 343 6.52 -15.15 1.74
N LEU A 344 7.08 -14.14 1.04
CA LEU A 344 6.46 -13.49 -0.11
C LEU A 344 6.09 -14.51 -1.18
N TRP A 345 7.04 -15.39 -1.55
CA TRP A 345 6.80 -16.39 -2.58
C TRP A 345 5.74 -17.42 -2.17
N ALA A 346 5.77 -17.88 -0.91
CA ALA A 346 4.89 -18.94 -0.42
C ALA A 346 3.46 -18.46 -0.13
N THR A 347 3.28 -17.22 0.31
CA THR A 347 2.00 -16.70 0.81
C THR A 347 1.41 -15.57 -0.03
N GLY A 348 2.22 -14.95 -0.89
CA GLY A 348 1.85 -13.74 -1.61
C GLY A 348 1.70 -12.51 -0.73
N TRP A 349 2.20 -12.52 0.51
CA TRP A 349 2.06 -11.42 1.45
C TRP A 349 3.34 -11.18 2.23
N LEU A 350 3.54 -9.93 2.64
CA LEU A 350 4.61 -9.51 3.54
C LEU A 350 4.10 -8.49 4.54
N HIS A 351 4.59 -8.60 5.78
CA HIS A 351 4.42 -7.57 6.79
C HIS A 351 5.14 -6.27 6.38
N ASP A 352 4.55 -5.10 6.66
CA ASP A 352 5.09 -3.76 6.29
C ASP A 352 6.58 -3.62 6.61
N ARG A 353 6.98 -4.00 7.83
CA ARG A 353 8.39 -3.91 8.26
C ARG A 353 9.31 -4.80 7.44
N ILE A 354 8.85 -5.98 7.03
CA ILE A 354 9.63 -6.87 6.18
C ILE A 354 9.70 -6.32 4.76
N ARG A 355 8.60 -5.73 4.23
CA ARG A 355 8.65 -5.01 2.93
C ARG A 355 9.71 -3.92 2.95
N VAL A 356 9.78 -3.13 4.02
CA VAL A 356 10.82 -2.10 4.21
C VAL A 356 12.22 -2.71 4.25
N VAL A 357 12.43 -3.80 4.99
CA VAL A 357 13.75 -4.45 5.08
C VAL A 357 14.21 -4.98 3.73
N VAL A 358 13.37 -5.75 3.02
CA VAL A 358 13.77 -6.41 1.76
C VAL A 358 13.99 -5.40 0.62
N SER A 359 13.20 -4.33 0.57
CA SER A 359 13.32 -3.26 -0.44
C SER A 359 14.46 -2.30 -0.14
N SER A 360 14.69 -1.95 1.14
CA SER A 360 15.85 -1.14 1.56
C SER A 360 17.15 -1.88 1.24
N PHE A 361 17.20 -3.19 1.51
CA PHE A 361 18.32 -4.03 1.11
C PHE A 361 18.52 -4.03 -0.41
N PHE A 362 17.43 -4.12 -1.18
CA PHE A 362 17.46 -4.10 -2.64
C PHE A 362 18.11 -2.82 -3.21
N VAL A 363 17.65 -1.65 -2.76
CA VAL A 363 18.11 -0.37 -3.33
C VAL A 363 19.39 0.16 -2.69
N LYS A 364 19.67 -0.16 -1.42
CA LYS A 364 20.83 0.42 -0.72
C LYS A 364 22.02 -0.55 -0.60
N VAL A 365 21.77 -1.84 -0.43
CA VAL A 365 22.84 -2.85 -0.29
C VAL A 365 23.21 -3.47 -1.63
N LEU A 366 22.21 -3.87 -2.44
CA LEU A 366 22.47 -4.41 -3.78
C LEU A 366 22.60 -3.29 -4.82
N GLN A 367 22.01 -2.12 -4.58
CA GLN A 367 21.96 -0.98 -5.50
C GLN A 367 21.36 -1.36 -6.86
N LEU A 368 20.35 -2.22 -6.84
CA LEU A 368 19.61 -2.60 -8.04
C LEU A 368 18.57 -1.54 -8.41
N PRO A 369 18.21 -1.38 -9.70
CA PRO A 369 17.17 -0.44 -10.12
C PRO A 369 15.84 -0.73 -9.44
N TRP A 370 15.31 0.20 -8.66
CA TRP A 370 14.10 0.01 -7.84
C TRP A 370 12.88 -0.52 -8.63
N ARG A 371 12.75 -0.15 -9.90
CA ARG A 371 11.68 -0.65 -10.79
C ARG A 371 11.67 -2.17 -10.93
N TRP A 372 12.83 -2.83 -10.88
CA TRP A 372 12.92 -4.30 -10.91
C TRP A 372 12.31 -4.92 -9.65
N GLY A 373 12.54 -4.30 -8.49
CA GLY A 373 11.94 -4.69 -7.22
C GLY A 373 10.43 -4.47 -7.22
N MET A 374 9.98 -3.31 -7.68
CA MET A 374 8.57 -2.97 -7.84
C MET A 374 7.85 -3.98 -8.74
N LYS A 375 8.44 -4.32 -9.90
CA LYS A 375 7.85 -5.32 -10.80
C LYS A 375 7.77 -6.71 -10.16
N TYR A 376 8.78 -7.12 -9.40
CA TYR A 376 8.71 -8.40 -8.68
C TYR A 376 7.62 -8.40 -7.61
N PHE A 377 7.47 -7.29 -6.88
CA PHE A 377 6.38 -7.10 -5.90
C PHE A 377 5.02 -7.13 -6.58
N TRP A 378 4.86 -6.43 -7.70
CA TRP A 378 3.65 -6.43 -8.52
C TRP A 378 3.21 -7.85 -8.93
N ASP A 379 4.16 -8.71 -9.28
CA ASP A 379 3.86 -10.07 -9.74
C ASP A 379 3.55 -11.05 -8.58
N THR A 380 3.99 -10.74 -7.35
CA THR A 380 4.01 -11.70 -6.23
C THR A 380 3.22 -11.26 -4.99
N LEU A 381 2.77 -10.01 -4.88
CA LEU A 381 1.93 -9.54 -3.79
C LEU A 381 0.43 -9.68 -4.12
N LEU A 382 -0.34 -10.21 -3.17
CA LEU A 382 -1.81 -10.27 -3.25
C LEU A 382 -2.46 -8.89 -3.17
N ASP A 383 -1.77 -7.95 -2.54
CA ASP A 383 -2.16 -6.54 -2.41
C ASP A 383 -1.29 -5.63 -3.28
N ALA A 384 -0.84 -6.14 -4.44
CA ALA A 384 -0.14 -5.36 -5.45
C ALA A 384 -1.02 -4.19 -5.93
N ASP A 385 -0.72 -3.00 -5.41
CA ASP A 385 -1.51 -1.79 -5.56
C ASP A 385 -0.60 -0.68 -6.06
N LEU A 386 -0.92 -0.11 -7.23
CA LEU A 386 0.02 0.75 -7.96
C LEU A 386 0.42 1.96 -7.14
N GLU A 387 -0.57 2.60 -6.52
CA GLU A 387 -0.39 3.79 -5.71
C GLU A 387 0.39 3.48 -4.43
N SER A 388 0.03 2.40 -3.72
CA SER A 388 0.70 2.04 -2.46
C SER A 388 2.13 1.55 -2.67
N ASP A 389 2.37 0.77 -3.74
CA ASP A 389 3.70 0.26 -4.07
C ASP A 389 4.60 1.42 -4.51
N ALA A 390 4.12 2.31 -5.38
CA ALA A 390 4.84 3.53 -5.75
C ALA A 390 5.19 4.38 -4.51
N LEU A 391 4.23 4.64 -3.62
CA LEU A 391 4.48 5.35 -2.36
C LEU A 391 5.55 4.64 -1.51
N GLY A 392 5.45 3.32 -1.38
CA GLY A 392 6.39 2.50 -0.60
C GLY A 392 7.81 2.58 -1.14
N TRP A 393 8.01 2.30 -2.42
CA TRP A 393 9.32 2.38 -3.07
C TRP A 393 9.90 3.78 -2.97
N GLN A 394 9.09 4.82 -3.21
CA GLN A 394 9.55 6.20 -3.08
C GLN A 394 9.92 6.59 -1.64
N TYR A 395 9.20 6.08 -0.65
CA TYR A 395 9.52 6.28 0.77
C TYR A 395 10.88 5.65 1.13
N ILE A 396 11.17 4.46 0.61
CA ILE A 396 12.40 3.70 0.90
C ILE A 396 13.61 4.23 0.13
N SER A 397 13.40 4.69 -1.11
CA SER A 397 14.42 5.36 -1.92
C SER A 397 14.64 6.82 -1.52
N GLY A 398 13.87 7.36 -0.56
CA GLY A 398 14.00 8.74 -0.11
C GLY A 398 13.51 9.78 -1.12
N THR A 399 12.77 9.38 -2.15
CA THR A 399 12.25 10.26 -3.21
C THR A 399 10.93 10.93 -2.86
N LEU A 400 10.51 10.86 -1.58
CA LEU A 400 9.45 11.65 -0.98
C LEU A 400 10.04 12.73 -0.07
N PRO A 401 9.40 13.91 0.07
CA PRO A 401 9.83 14.95 1.01
C PRO A 401 9.96 14.46 2.47
N ASP A 402 9.11 13.52 2.88
CA ASP A 402 9.08 12.86 4.19
C ASP A 402 9.57 11.40 4.14
N GLY A 403 10.32 11.06 3.09
CA GLY A 403 10.96 9.75 2.89
C GLY A 403 12.09 9.47 3.88
N ARG A 404 12.59 8.23 3.89
CA ARG A 404 13.83 7.91 4.61
C ARG A 404 15.03 8.46 3.84
N GLU A 405 16.00 9.00 4.56
CA GLU A 405 17.30 9.39 4.00
C GLU A 405 17.91 8.22 3.21
N PHE A 406 18.37 8.50 2.00
CA PHE A 406 18.84 7.47 1.07
C PHE A 406 20.23 6.93 1.45
N ASP A 407 21.12 7.78 1.97
CA ASP A 407 22.49 7.44 2.38
C ASP A 407 22.56 6.53 3.63
N ARG A 408 21.45 6.38 4.35
CA ARG A 408 21.34 5.51 5.52
C ARG A 408 21.01 4.07 5.12
N ILE A 409 21.99 3.16 5.27
CA ILE A 409 21.77 1.72 5.20
C ILE A 409 21.29 1.20 6.55
N ASP A 410 20.05 0.70 6.58
CA ASP A 410 19.51 -0.02 7.73
C ASP A 410 20.19 -1.41 7.78
N ASN A 411 20.87 -1.75 8.87
CA ASN A 411 21.53 -3.05 9.01
C ASN A 411 20.49 -4.15 9.31
N PRO A 412 20.29 -5.15 8.43
CA PRO A 412 19.29 -6.20 8.64
C PRO A 412 19.46 -6.95 9.97
N GLN A 413 20.68 -7.04 10.49
CA GLN A 413 20.96 -7.61 11.82
C GLN A 413 20.20 -6.87 12.93
N PHE A 414 20.32 -5.54 12.97
CA PHE A 414 19.69 -4.72 14.01
C PHE A 414 18.17 -4.61 13.82
N GLU A 415 17.70 -4.65 12.57
CA GLU A 415 16.26 -4.74 12.30
C GLU A 415 15.69 -6.09 12.78
N GLY A 416 16.47 -7.17 12.68
CA GLY A 416 16.12 -8.48 13.25
C GLY A 416 15.86 -8.41 14.75
N TYR A 417 16.70 -7.73 15.52
CA TYR A 417 16.49 -7.58 16.97
C TYR A 417 15.21 -6.80 17.32
N LYS A 418 14.76 -5.90 16.44
CA LYS A 418 13.55 -5.10 16.66
C LYS A 418 12.28 -5.83 16.26
N PHE A 419 12.29 -6.52 15.12
CA PHE A 419 11.09 -7.07 14.50
C PHE A 419 10.92 -8.58 14.66
N ASP A 420 12.01 -9.28 14.99
CA ASP A 420 12.06 -10.72 15.27
C ASP A 420 12.99 -11.00 16.47
N PRO A 421 12.70 -10.48 17.67
CA PRO A 421 13.61 -10.49 18.82
C PRO A 421 14.01 -11.90 19.28
N HIS A 422 13.16 -12.90 19.02
CA HIS A 422 13.41 -14.30 19.41
C HIS A 422 13.91 -15.17 18.25
N GLY A 423 13.90 -14.65 17.02
CA GLY A 423 14.29 -15.38 15.82
C GLY A 423 13.18 -16.27 15.26
N GLU A 424 11.96 -16.22 15.79
CA GLU A 424 10.86 -17.12 15.41
C GLU A 424 10.45 -16.94 13.95
N TYR A 425 10.48 -15.71 13.44
CA TYR A 425 10.20 -15.44 12.03
C TYR A 425 11.26 -16.08 11.13
N VAL A 426 12.55 -15.91 11.46
CA VAL A 426 13.65 -16.56 10.74
C VAL A 426 13.55 -18.08 10.83
N ARG A 427 13.34 -18.67 12.02
CA ARG A 427 13.23 -20.13 12.19
C ARG A 427 12.07 -20.72 11.38
N ARG A 428 10.96 -19.98 11.26
CA ARG A 428 9.78 -20.39 10.49
C ARG A 428 10.08 -20.51 8.99
N TRP A 429 10.74 -19.50 8.43
CA TRP A 429 10.94 -19.39 6.98
C TRP A 429 12.29 -19.92 6.47
N LEU A 430 13.27 -20.05 7.38
CA LEU A 430 14.61 -20.59 7.14
C LEU A 430 14.85 -21.78 8.10
N PRO A 431 14.20 -22.94 7.88
CA PRO A 431 14.33 -24.10 8.76
C PRO A 431 15.78 -24.61 8.86
N GLU A 432 16.63 -24.35 7.87
CA GLU A 432 18.06 -24.62 7.92
C GLU A 432 18.79 -23.84 9.04
N LEU A 433 18.25 -22.70 9.48
CA LEU A 433 18.77 -21.91 10.60
C LEU A 433 18.05 -22.20 11.92
N ALA A 434 17.07 -23.13 11.94
CA ALA A 434 16.17 -23.31 13.07
C ALA A 434 16.86 -23.73 14.38
N ARG A 435 18.09 -24.23 14.34
CA ARG A 435 18.83 -24.71 15.52
C ARG A 435 19.87 -23.73 16.06
N ILE A 436 20.17 -22.65 15.33
CA ILE A 436 21.18 -21.69 15.79
C ILE A 436 20.66 -20.93 17.02
N PRO A 437 21.50 -20.63 18.03
CA PRO A 437 21.08 -19.78 19.15
C PRO A 437 20.58 -18.42 18.67
N THR A 438 19.55 -17.87 19.34
CA THR A 438 18.92 -16.59 18.97
C THR A 438 19.92 -15.43 18.90
N GLU A 439 20.99 -15.45 19.71
CA GLU A 439 22.06 -14.47 19.63
C GLU A 439 22.65 -14.34 18.22
N TRP A 440 22.75 -15.44 17.46
CA TRP A 440 23.41 -15.48 16.16
C TRP A 440 22.45 -15.58 14.98
N ILE A 441 21.15 -15.73 15.23
CA ILE A 441 20.17 -16.06 14.18
C ILE A 441 20.03 -14.99 13.10
N HIS A 442 20.31 -13.73 13.44
CA HIS A 442 20.24 -12.59 12.52
C HIS A 442 21.58 -12.24 11.88
N HIS A 443 22.65 -12.95 12.24
CA HIS A 443 24.01 -12.73 11.72
C HIS A 443 24.88 -14.00 11.83
N PRO A 444 24.47 -15.10 11.16
CA PRO A 444 25.16 -16.39 11.28
C PRO A 444 26.62 -16.34 10.84
N TRP A 445 26.99 -15.41 9.96
CA TRP A 445 28.38 -15.19 9.51
C TRP A 445 29.33 -14.70 10.61
N ASN A 446 28.81 -14.18 11.73
CA ASN A 446 29.63 -13.79 12.88
C ASN A 446 29.72 -14.91 13.94
N ALA A 447 28.96 -16.00 13.79
CA ALA A 447 28.92 -17.06 14.78
C ALA A 447 30.23 -17.86 14.81
N PRO A 448 30.72 -18.26 16.00
CA PRO A 448 31.88 -19.13 16.11
C PRO A 448 31.63 -20.48 15.42
N GLU A 449 32.66 -21.03 14.78
CA GLU A 449 32.60 -22.31 14.07
C GLU A 449 31.98 -23.46 14.90
N PRO A 450 32.29 -23.64 16.21
CA PRO A 450 31.65 -24.68 17.02
C PRO A 450 30.13 -24.51 17.16
N VAL A 451 29.64 -23.26 17.16
CA VAL A 451 28.19 -22.96 17.25
C VAL A 451 27.50 -23.31 15.94
N LEU A 452 28.13 -22.99 14.80
CA LEU A 452 27.63 -23.35 13.47
C LEU A 452 27.56 -24.87 13.29
N GLN A 453 28.63 -25.58 13.66
CA GLN A 453 28.69 -27.04 13.59
C GLN A 453 27.64 -27.71 14.50
N ALA A 454 27.47 -27.22 15.73
CA ALA A 454 26.44 -27.73 16.65
C ALA A 454 25.01 -27.50 16.13
N ALA A 455 24.78 -26.41 15.41
CA ALA A 455 23.50 -26.13 14.74
C ALA A 455 23.34 -26.88 13.40
N GLY A 456 24.41 -27.48 12.87
CA GLY A 456 24.43 -28.15 11.57
C GLY A 456 24.44 -27.17 10.39
N ILE A 457 25.03 -25.99 10.56
CA ILE A 457 25.10 -24.92 9.53
C ILE A 457 26.50 -24.90 8.92
N GLU A 458 26.58 -24.92 7.60
CA GLU A 458 27.79 -24.77 6.81
C GLU A 458 27.60 -23.60 5.83
N LEU A 459 28.22 -22.47 6.14
CA LEU A 459 28.08 -21.25 5.35
C LEU A 459 28.69 -21.42 3.94
N GLY A 460 27.93 -21.03 2.92
CA GLY A 460 28.25 -21.26 1.51
C GLY A 460 27.68 -22.58 0.94
N SER A 461 27.21 -23.47 1.81
CA SER A 461 26.63 -24.77 1.44
C SER A 461 25.12 -24.78 1.72
N ASN A 462 24.72 -24.97 2.99
CA ASN A 462 23.29 -25.05 3.35
C ASN A 462 22.65 -23.68 3.64
N TYR A 463 23.47 -22.67 3.96
CA TYR A 463 23.04 -21.28 4.02
C TYR A 463 24.12 -20.38 3.42
N PRO A 464 23.81 -19.41 2.53
CA PRO A 464 24.82 -18.64 1.83
C PRO A 464 25.57 -17.65 2.75
N LEU A 465 26.82 -17.33 2.38
CA LEU A 465 27.52 -16.17 2.94
C LEU A 465 26.84 -14.86 2.50
N PRO A 466 27.00 -13.75 3.25
CA PRO A 466 26.53 -12.44 2.83
C PRO A 466 27.01 -12.09 1.42
N ILE A 467 26.07 -11.89 0.50
CA ILE A 467 26.36 -11.62 -0.92
C ILE A 467 27.14 -10.30 -1.11
N VAL A 468 26.89 -9.33 -0.23
CA VAL A 468 27.61 -8.06 -0.12
C VAL A 468 27.73 -7.75 1.36
N GLY A 469 28.94 -7.57 1.89
CA GLY A 469 29.14 -7.14 3.28
C GLY A 469 28.64 -5.70 3.51
N ILE A 470 28.11 -5.41 4.71
CA ILE A 470 27.50 -4.09 5.02
C ILE A 470 28.51 -2.94 4.87
N ASP A 471 29.76 -3.12 5.27
CA ASP A 471 30.76 -2.06 5.16
C ASP A 471 31.15 -1.79 3.70
N ALA A 472 31.23 -2.84 2.88
CA ALA A 472 31.43 -2.71 1.44
C ALA A 472 30.23 -2.02 0.76
N ALA A 473 29.00 -2.34 1.18
CA ALA A 473 27.80 -1.67 0.69
C ALA A 473 27.78 -0.17 1.04
N LYS A 474 28.17 0.19 2.28
CA LYS A 474 28.29 1.59 2.71
C LYS A 474 29.32 2.36 1.89
N ALA A 475 30.51 1.80 1.70
CA ALA A 475 31.56 2.42 0.90
C ALA A 475 31.08 2.66 -0.54
N ARG A 476 30.49 1.63 -1.15
CA ARG A 476 29.96 1.72 -2.52
C ARG A 476 28.81 2.72 -2.63
N LEU A 477 27.94 2.82 -1.63
CA LEU A 477 26.83 3.79 -1.63
C LEU A 477 27.33 5.23 -1.59
N GLN A 478 28.36 5.51 -0.77
CA GLN A 478 28.96 6.84 -0.69
C GLN A 478 29.67 7.24 -1.99
N GLU A 479 30.32 6.27 -2.64
CA GLU A 479 30.92 6.46 -3.97
C GLU A 479 29.84 6.77 -5.02
N ALA A 480 28.77 5.97 -5.08
CA ALA A 480 27.65 6.17 -6.00
C ALA A 480 26.94 7.53 -5.80
N LEU A 481 26.76 7.96 -4.55
CA LEU A 481 26.22 9.28 -4.22
C LEU A 481 27.14 10.41 -4.69
N SER A 482 28.44 10.24 -4.52
CA SER A 482 29.43 11.23 -4.97
C SER A 482 29.44 11.35 -6.50
N GLU A 483 29.35 10.23 -7.23
CA GLU A 483 29.23 10.21 -8.69
C GLU A 483 27.94 10.91 -9.15
N MET A 484 26.81 10.58 -8.53
CA MET A 484 25.51 11.20 -8.82
C MET A 484 25.56 12.72 -8.67
N TRP A 485 26.11 13.24 -7.57
CA TRP A 485 26.23 14.69 -7.35
C TRP A 485 27.17 15.37 -8.36
N GLN A 486 28.23 14.69 -8.81
CA GLN A 486 29.09 15.19 -9.87
C GLN A 486 28.34 15.29 -11.21
N GLN A 487 27.56 14.26 -11.56
CA GLN A 487 26.73 14.26 -12.77
C GLN A 487 25.63 15.33 -12.73
N GLU A 488 24.98 15.52 -11.58
CA GLU A 488 24.01 16.60 -11.37
C GLU A 488 24.65 17.98 -11.56
N ALA A 489 25.82 18.22 -10.97
CA ALA A 489 26.54 19.47 -11.11
C ALA A 489 26.96 19.74 -12.56
N ALA A 490 27.45 18.70 -13.26
CA ALA A 490 27.81 18.79 -14.68
C ALA A 490 26.59 19.10 -15.55
N SER A 491 25.46 18.43 -15.33
CA SER A 491 24.20 18.68 -16.06
C SER A 491 23.70 20.10 -15.85
N ARG A 492 23.72 20.62 -14.60
CA ARG A 492 23.34 22.01 -14.31
C ARG A 492 24.26 23.01 -15.00
N ALA A 493 25.57 22.77 -14.99
CA ALA A 493 26.53 23.64 -15.66
C ALA A 493 26.33 23.68 -17.19
N VAL A 494 25.91 22.59 -17.83
CA VAL A 494 25.60 22.55 -19.28
C VAL A 494 24.37 23.40 -19.60
N ILE A 495 23.34 23.34 -18.75
CA ILE A 495 22.11 24.13 -18.88
C ILE A 495 22.42 25.63 -18.69
N GLU A 496 23.21 25.98 -17.68
CA GLU A 496 23.60 27.38 -17.40
C GLU A 496 24.52 27.98 -18.48
N ASN A 497 25.32 27.14 -19.15
CA ASN A 497 26.23 27.58 -20.22
C ASN A 497 25.56 27.70 -21.61
N GLY A 498 24.23 27.52 -21.72
CA GLY A 498 23.44 27.89 -22.90
C GLY A 498 23.71 27.07 -24.16
N THR A 499 24.16 25.81 -24.03
CA THR A 499 24.39 24.91 -25.18
C THR A 499 23.21 24.01 -25.53
N GLU A 500 22.17 23.99 -24.69
CA GLU A 500 20.82 23.51 -25.01
C GLU A 500 19.83 24.61 -24.61
N GLU A 501 19.07 25.14 -25.58
CA GLU A 501 17.80 25.81 -25.25
C GLU A 501 16.96 24.79 -24.50
N GLY A 502 16.38 25.21 -23.37
CA GLY A 502 15.56 24.36 -22.51
C GLY A 502 14.36 23.77 -23.25
N LEU A 503 14.58 22.70 -24.00
CA LEU A 503 13.57 21.74 -24.38
C LEU A 503 13.17 21.06 -23.08
N GLY A 504 12.00 21.43 -22.55
CA GLY A 504 11.50 20.92 -21.29
C GLY A 504 11.69 19.41 -21.17
N ASP A 505 12.48 19.01 -20.17
CA ASP A 505 12.63 17.70 -19.52
C ASP A 505 12.21 16.44 -20.32
N SER A 506 12.58 16.40 -21.61
CA SER A 506 12.22 15.34 -22.57
C SER A 506 13.42 14.50 -22.99
N SER A 507 14.62 14.81 -22.48
CA SER A 507 15.76 13.88 -22.54
C SER A 507 15.57 12.79 -21.48
N GLU A 508 14.74 11.82 -21.85
CA GLU A 508 14.53 10.56 -21.14
C GLU A 508 15.88 9.90 -20.85
N SER A 509 16.18 9.62 -19.58
CA SER A 509 17.08 8.51 -19.29
C SER A 509 16.40 7.26 -19.81
N THR A 510 16.99 6.61 -20.83
CA THR A 510 16.45 5.35 -21.36
C THR A 510 16.19 4.41 -20.20
N PRO A 511 14.95 3.92 -20.01
CA PRO A 511 14.62 3.06 -18.89
C PRO A 511 15.59 1.87 -18.85
N ILE A 512 16.16 1.58 -17.69
CA ILE A 512 16.99 0.38 -17.51
C ILE A 512 16.09 -0.82 -17.81
N ALA A 513 16.42 -1.56 -18.87
CA ALA A 513 15.62 -2.68 -19.33
C ALA A 513 15.38 -3.69 -18.20
N PHE A 514 14.19 -4.27 -18.15
CA PHE A 514 13.90 -5.37 -17.24
C PHE A 514 14.74 -6.61 -17.63
N PRO A 515 15.21 -7.43 -16.67
CA PRO A 515 15.84 -8.71 -16.96
C PRO A 515 14.94 -9.60 -17.82
N GLN A 516 15.52 -10.39 -18.71
CA GLN A 516 14.77 -11.24 -19.65
C GLN A 516 13.79 -12.20 -18.94
N ASP A 517 14.15 -12.68 -17.75
CA ASP A 517 13.32 -13.57 -16.92
C ASP A 517 12.06 -12.90 -16.31
N ILE A 518 11.92 -11.57 -16.42
CA ILE A 518 10.73 -10.80 -16.00
C ILE A 518 9.97 -10.25 -17.21
N GLN A 519 10.61 -10.21 -18.39
CA GLN A 519 9.95 -9.79 -19.60
C GLN A 519 8.91 -10.85 -19.98
N MET A 520 7.65 -10.46 -20.03
CA MET A 520 6.62 -11.26 -20.70
C MET A 520 7.08 -11.46 -22.14
N ALA A 521 6.92 -12.68 -22.67
CA ALA A 521 7.12 -12.93 -24.09
C ALA A 521 6.07 -12.12 -24.88
N GLU A 522 6.42 -10.88 -25.22
CA GLU A 522 5.67 -10.10 -26.19
C GLU A 522 5.87 -10.77 -27.55
N ASN A 523 4.95 -11.64 -27.93
CA ASN A 523 4.84 -12.13 -29.30
C ASN A 523 4.34 -10.97 -30.19
N TYR A 524 5.19 -9.97 -30.42
CA TYR A 524 5.02 -9.07 -31.55
C TYR A 524 5.40 -9.86 -32.81
N GLU A 525 4.41 -10.45 -33.47
CA GLU A 525 4.60 -10.78 -34.88
C GLU A 525 4.67 -9.47 -35.68
N PRO A 526 5.80 -9.18 -36.37
CA PRO A 526 5.91 -7.94 -37.13
C PRO A 526 5.07 -8.08 -38.41
N VAL A 527 4.07 -7.22 -38.54
CA VAL A 527 3.30 -7.06 -39.77
C VAL A 527 4.24 -6.68 -40.92
N ARG A 528 4.30 -7.55 -41.92
CA ARG A 528 5.05 -7.41 -43.17
C ARG A 528 4.36 -6.44 -44.15
N ASN A 529 5.14 -5.50 -44.69
CA ASN A 529 5.31 -5.12 -46.12
C ASN A 529 5.10 -3.63 -46.54
N ASN A 530 6.20 -3.08 -47.13
CA ASN A 530 6.30 -2.28 -48.39
C ASN A 530 6.15 -0.71 -48.35
N PRO A 531 6.70 0.05 -49.35
CA PRO A 531 7.99 0.77 -49.29
C PRO A 531 7.83 2.32 -49.50
N PRO A 532 8.91 3.14 -49.58
CA PRO A 532 8.86 4.55 -49.21
C PRO A 532 8.65 5.50 -50.39
N THR A 533 7.85 6.57 -50.21
CA THR A 533 8.02 7.84 -50.95
C THR A 533 7.30 9.04 -50.31
N THR A 534 8.08 10.10 -50.09
CA THR A 534 7.77 11.55 -50.14
C THR A 534 6.79 12.23 -49.16
N ILE A 535 7.40 12.94 -48.19
CA ILE A 535 7.25 14.37 -47.84
C ILE A 535 5.86 15.00 -48.02
N ARG A 536 5.22 15.38 -46.90
CA ARG A 536 4.45 16.64 -46.82
C ARG A 536 4.41 17.19 -45.38
N ARG A 537 4.87 18.44 -45.32
CA ARG A 537 5.00 19.44 -44.24
C ARG A 537 3.94 19.45 -43.14
N TYR A 538 4.48 19.62 -41.93
CA TYR A 538 3.90 20.32 -40.78
C TYR A 538 3.30 21.68 -41.18
N GLU A 539 2.06 21.93 -40.80
CA GLU A 539 1.59 23.10 -40.04
C GLU A 539 0.06 23.00 -39.82
N ASP A 540 -0.40 23.60 -38.73
CA ASP A 540 -1.78 23.77 -38.24
C ASP A 540 -2.34 22.69 -37.28
N GLN A 541 -1.67 22.55 -36.13
CA GLN A 541 -2.34 22.33 -34.85
C GLN A 541 -2.02 23.53 -33.94
N MET A 542 -3.03 24.32 -33.58
CA MET A 542 -2.96 25.22 -32.43
C MET A 542 -4.29 25.16 -31.69
N VAL A 543 -4.21 24.59 -30.50
CA VAL A 543 -5.22 24.56 -29.43
C VAL A 543 -4.94 25.75 -28.50
N PRO A 544 -5.95 26.50 -28.01
CA PRO A 544 -5.74 27.43 -26.91
C PRO A 544 -5.62 26.69 -25.58
N SER A 545 -4.48 26.87 -24.92
CA SER A 545 -4.11 26.41 -23.59
C SER A 545 -4.93 27.05 -22.47
N MET A 546 -5.02 26.34 -21.34
CA MET A 546 -5.58 26.81 -20.08
C MET A 546 -4.83 28.04 -19.53
N THR A 547 -5.58 29.08 -19.16
CA THR A 547 -5.06 30.25 -18.44
C THR A 547 -5.21 30.07 -16.93
N SER A 548 -4.07 30.18 -16.24
CA SER A 548 -3.96 30.48 -14.81
C SER A 548 -4.06 32.00 -14.62
N SER A 549 -4.88 32.47 -13.68
CA SER A 549 -5.04 33.88 -13.36
C SER A 549 -4.61 34.14 -11.92
N LEU A 550 -3.39 34.61 -11.72
CA LEU A 550 -2.99 35.44 -10.57
C LEU A 550 -1.84 36.36 -11.00
N VAL A 551 -2.11 37.66 -11.13
CA VAL A 551 -1.07 38.71 -11.23
C VAL A 551 -1.36 39.76 -10.17
N ARG A 552 -0.36 40.02 -9.32
CA ARG A 552 -0.21 41.22 -8.50
C ARG A 552 0.32 42.34 -9.39
N VAL A 553 -0.23 43.54 -9.22
CA VAL A 553 0.25 44.77 -9.87
C VAL A 553 1.07 45.57 -8.87
N GLU A 554 2.32 45.86 -9.23
CA GLU A 554 3.07 47.04 -8.77
C GLU A 554 3.39 47.85 -10.03
N GLU A 555 2.94 49.11 -10.08
CA GLU A 555 3.25 50.07 -11.13
C GLU A 555 4.07 51.23 -10.53
N GLU A 556 5.25 51.47 -11.10
CA GLU A 556 5.93 52.78 -11.08
C GLU A 556 5.83 53.37 -12.49
N GLU A 557 5.18 54.53 -12.59
CA GLU A 557 5.18 55.39 -13.80
C GLU A 557 6.46 56.25 -13.88
N PRO A 558 6.73 56.82 -15.07
CA PRO A 558 7.10 58.21 -15.11
C PRO A 558 6.26 59.08 -16.07
N SER A 559 5.60 60.07 -15.47
CA SER A 559 5.57 61.50 -15.81
C SER A 559 5.07 61.96 -17.19
N LEU A 560 3.98 62.73 -17.23
CA LEU A 560 3.99 64.21 -17.27
C LEU A 560 2.57 64.81 -17.39
N ASP A 561 2.42 65.98 -16.76
CA ASP A 561 1.52 67.11 -17.03
C ASP A 561 0.12 67.26 -16.36
N LEU A 562 0.17 68.11 -15.32
CA LEU A 562 -0.63 69.32 -15.04
C LEU A 562 -2.14 69.27 -14.69
N GLN A 563 -2.36 69.47 -13.39
CA GLN A 563 -3.16 70.54 -12.74
C GLN A 563 -4.71 70.60 -12.82
N ASN A 564 -5.25 70.68 -11.60
CA ASN A 564 -6.39 71.47 -11.09
C ASN A 564 -7.83 70.94 -11.27
N LEU A 565 -8.47 70.54 -10.16
CA LEU A 565 -9.47 71.34 -9.40
C LEU A 565 -10.09 70.55 -8.23
N ALA A 566 -10.48 71.30 -7.20
CA ALA A 566 -10.86 70.87 -5.85
C ALA A 566 -12.36 70.55 -5.65
N ALA A 567 -12.68 69.77 -4.61
CA ALA A 567 -13.75 69.94 -3.61
C ALA A 567 -13.86 68.63 -2.77
N ASP A 568 -13.54 68.58 -1.48
CA ASP A 568 -14.23 69.11 -0.29
C ASP A 568 -15.41 68.23 0.18
N SER A 569 -15.27 67.54 1.33
CA SER A 569 -16.20 67.58 2.47
C SER A 569 -15.95 66.49 3.55
N ARG A 570 -16.12 66.94 4.80
CA ARG A 570 -15.77 66.45 6.15
C ARG A 570 -16.77 65.48 6.81
N ALA A 571 -16.32 64.82 7.89
CA ALA A 571 -16.72 65.01 9.32
C ALA A 571 -15.99 63.97 10.23
N GLU A 572 -15.00 64.31 11.08
CA GLU A 572 -15.03 64.80 12.50
C GLU A 572 -15.89 63.93 13.47
N VAL A 573 -15.38 63.06 14.38
CA VAL A 573 -14.59 63.22 15.66
C VAL A 573 -15.48 63.79 16.79
N PRO A 574 -15.55 63.27 18.07
CA PRO A 574 -14.48 63.49 19.09
C PRO A 574 -14.36 62.48 20.29
N THR A 575 -13.15 62.10 20.74
CA THR A 575 -12.32 62.58 21.91
C THR A 575 -12.74 61.99 23.29
N ASN A 576 -11.93 61.84 24.36
CA ASN A 576 -10.61 62.31 24.86
C ASN A 576 -10.14 61.29 25.95
N GLY A 577 -8.85 61.00 26.17
CA GLY A 577 -7.84 61.75 26.99
C GLY A 577 -7.48 60.90 28.23
N HIS A 578 -6.27 60.78 28.81
CA HIS A 578 -5.01 61.55 28.90
C HIS A 578 -3.87 60.56 29.33
N GLU A 579 -2.64 60.66 28.79
CA GLU A 579 -1.36 61.13 29.42
C GLU A 579 -0.91 60.40 30.73
N ASN A 580 0.35 60.04 31.01
CA ASN A 580 1.66 60.64 30.69
C ASN A 580 2.86 59.71 31.05
N GLN A 581 4.01 59.91 30.36
CA GLN A 581 5.45 59.82 30.77
C GLN A 581 6.10 58.47 31.17
N GLU A 582 7.11 57.95 30.43
CA GLU A 582 8.58 58.20 30.48
C GLU A 582 9.27 57.76 31.80
N ALA A 583 10.45 57.14 31.91
CA ALA A 583 11.52 56.69 31.01
C ALA A 583 12.53 55.79 31.79
N THR A 584 13.52 55.24 31.05
CA THR A 584 14.93 54.93 31.44
C THR A 584 15.37 53.63 32.13
N ARG A 585 16.16 52.86 31.35
CA ARG A 585 17.57 52.41 31.54
C ARG A 585 17.98 51.22 32.44
N ASN A 586 18.67 50.29 31.76
CA ASN A 586 20.05 49.79 31.98
C ASN A 586 20.36 48.53 32.83
N THR A 587 20.96 47.56 32.11
CA THR A 587 22.19 46.77 32.38
C THR A 587 22.29 45.83 33.58
N LEU A 588 22.65 44.56 33.32
CA LEU A 588 23.94 43.95 33.72
C LEU A 588 24.16 42.54 33.11
N ASN A 589 25.34 42.36 32.54
CA ASN A 589 26.05 41.13 32.12
C ASN A 589 27.17 40.86 33.19
N PRO A 590 28.17 39.95 33.06
CA PRO A 590 28.20 38.51 32.72
C PRO A 590 29.22 37.66 33.58
N ALA A 591 29.32 36.35 33.28
CA ALA A 591 30.53 35.48 33.24
C ALA A 591 31.28 34.92 34.51
N ILE A 592 31.85 33.71 34.29
CA ILE A 592 33.20 33.17 34.69
C ILE A 592 33.26 31.83 35.49
N VAL A 593 33.72 30.77 34.78
CA VAL A 593 34.82 29.77 35.01
C VAL A 593 35.26 29.37 36.46
N GLN A 594 35.36 28.06 36.77
CA GLN A 594 36.61 27.32 37.12
C GLN A 594 36.44 25.86 37.64
N ASN A 595 37.46 25.06 37.30
CA ASN A 595 37.78 23.65 37.60
C ASN A 595 37.88 23.26 39.09
N VAL A 596 37.79 21.95 39.42
CA VAL A 596 38.75 21.16 40.25
C VAL A 596 38.52 19.62 40.11
N ARG A 597 39.64 18.88 40.09
CA ARG A 597 39.88 17.40 40.07
C ARG A 597 39.32 16.69 41.34
N SER A 598 39.21 15.36 41.55
CA SER A 598 40.14 14.24 41.33
C SER A 598 39.53 12.90 41.85
N HIS A 599 39.96 11.78 41.25
CA HIS A 599 40.26 10.44 41.80
C HIS A 599 39.26 9.61 42.64
N ASN A 600 38.91 8.39 42.18
CA ASN A 600 39.52 7.13 42.65
C ASN A 600 38.94 5.87 41.96
N LEU A 601 39.86 5.00 41.51
CA LEU A 601 39.65 3.57 41.20
C LEU A 601 39.77 2.73 42.49
N PRO A 602 39.37 1.44 42.47
CA PRO A 602 40.44 0.43 42.46
C PRO A 602 40.18 -0.79 41.56
N GLN A 603 41.29 -1.35 41.06
CA GLN A 603 41.44 -2.68 40.47
C GLN A 603 41.49 -3.75 41.56
N PHE A 604 41.11 -5.00 41.24
CA PHE A 604 41.81 -6.20 41.75
C PHE A 604 41.69 -7.38 40.78
N SER A 605 42.69 -8.24 40.91
CA SER A 605 43.33 -9.10 39.93
C SER A 605 42.98 -10.59 40.04
N THR A 606 43.12 -11.30 38.92
CA THR A 606 43.17 -12.78 38.78
C THR A 606 44.33 -13.43 39.54
N PRO A 607 44.24 -14.75 39.78
CA PRO A 607 45.35 -15.61 39.35
C PRO A 607 44.92 -16.89 38.60
N ILE A 608 45.85 -17.33 37.75
CA ILE A 608 45.88 -18.56 36.97
C ILE A 608 46.33 -19.75 37.85
N ALA A 609 45.81 -20.94 37.60
CA ALA A 609 46.48 -22.20 37.91
C ALA A 609 46.25 -23.25 36.81
N LEU A 610 47.36 -23.72 36.22
CA LEU A 610 47.45 -24.90 35.35
C LEU A 610 47.30 -26.20 36.15
N ARG A 611 46.71 -27.24 35.53
CA ARG A 611 47.25 -28.61 35.60
C ARG A 611 46.72 -29.52 34.47
N ASN A 612 47.67 -30.28 33.92
CA ASN A 612 47.61 -31.24 32.82
C ASN A 612 46.94 -32.58 33.17
N ALA A 613 46.39 -33.27 32.15
CA ALA A 613 46.50 -34.70 31.79
C ALA A 613 45.48 -34.97 30.65
N ALA A 614 45.86 -35.34 29.41
CA ALA A 614 46.23 -36.69 28.92
C ALA A 614 45.07 -37.70 29.17
N GLU A 615 44.50 -38.46 28.22
CA GLU A 615 44.99 -39.14 27.01
C GLU A 615 43.82 -39.47 26.05
N ASP A 616 44.16 -39.61 24.77
CA ASP A 616 43.72 -40.60 23.76
C ASP A 616 42.31 -41.22 23.79
N SER A 617 41.61 -41.18 22.65
CA SER A 617 41.46 -42.40 21.82
C SER A 617 40.73 -42.14 20.50
N THR A 618 41.33 -42.69 19.47
CA THR A 618 40.94 -42.83 18.06
C THR A 618 39.70 -43.69 17.84
N ALA A 619 38.87 -43.33 16.86
CA ALA A 619 38.22 -44.32 15.98
C ALA A 619 37.78 -43.65 14.66
N GLU A 620 38.55 -43.89 13.61
CA GLU A 620 38.08 -43.86 12.23
C GLU A 620 37.05 -44.97 12.02
N SER A 621 36.01 -44.71 11.23
CA SER A 621 35.48 -45.69 10.26
C SER A 621 34.60 -45.00 9.23
N SER A 622 35.07 -45.05 8.00
CA SER A 622 34.39 -44.68 6.77
C SER A 622 33.40 -45.77 6.36
N SER A 623 32.22 -45.41 5.85
CA SER A 623 31.65 -46.09 4.68
C SER A 623 30.53 -45.28 4.03
N SER A 624 30.71 -45.11 2.73
CA SER A 624 29.92 -44.45 1.69
C SER A 624 28.60 -45.15 1.32
N ILE A 625 27.79 -44.44 0.49
CA ILE A 625 26.65 -44.88 -0.36
C ILE A 625 25.27 -44.70 0.35
N ARG A 626 24.24 -44.00 -0.16
CA ARG A 626 23.72 -43.75 -1.52
C ARG A 626 22.84 -42.49 -1.50
N ARG A 627 22.78 -41.78 -2.64
CA ARG A 627 21.83 -40.69 -2.94
C ARG A 627 20.39 -41.22 -2.99
N GLU A 628 19.48 -40.61 -2.25
CA GLU A 628 18.08 -40.47 -2.64
C GLU A 628 17.67 -39.00 -2.50
N ARG A 629 17.05 -38.47 -3.56
CA ARG A 629 16.43 -37.15 -3.61
C ARG A 629 15.12 -37.25 -2.85
N ASP A 630 15.05 -36.66 -1.67
CA ASP A 630 13.76 -36.36 -1.03
C ASP A 630 13.45 -34.87 -1.20
N GLY A 631 12.27 -34.61 -1.76
CA GLY A 631 11.68 -33.28 -1.83
C GLY A 631 11.43 -32.76 -0.42
N GLY A 632 11.85 -31.51 -0.17
CA GLY A 632 11.64 -30.85 1.10
C GLY A 632 10.16 -30.79 1.46
N VAL A 633 9.78 -31.54 2.50
CA VAL A 633 8.50 -31.42 3.18
C VAL A 633 8.59 -30.21 4.11
N VAL A 634 7.83 -29.15 3.80
CA VAL A 634 7.62 -28.03 4.72
C VAL A 634 6.66 -28.50 5.83
N PRO A 635 6.99 -28.33 7.12
CA PRO A 635 6.14 -28.80 8.20
C PRO A 635 4.85 -27.96 8.31
N VAL A 636 3.72 -28.67 8.38
CA VAL A 636 2.36 -28.14 8.55
C VAL A 636 2.02 -28.12 10.04
N TRP A 637 1.51 -26.99 10.55
CA TRP A 637 0.84 -26.94 11.85
C TRP A 637 -0.44 -26.10 11.76
N SER A 638 -1.55 -26.69 12.20
CA SER A 638 -2.85 -26.04 12.34
C SER A 638 -2.88 -25.13 13.58
N PRO A 639 -3.70 -24.07 13.60
CA PRO A 639 -3.78 -23.15 14.76
C PRO A 639 -4.27 -23.88 16.01
N SER A 640 -3.57 -23.70 17.11
CA SER A 640 -3.97 -24.19 18.43
C SER A 640 -5.25 -23.48 18.89
N THR A 641 -6.37 -24.19 18.86
CA THR A 641 -7.59 -23.83 19.59
C THR A 641 -7.37 -24.06 21.08
N SER A 642 -7.34 -23.01 21.87
CA SER A 642 -7.42 -23.09 23.33
C SER A 642 -8.83 -23.51 23.73
N SER A 643 -9.02 -24.79 24.06
CA SER A 643 -10.25 -25.31 24.67
C SER A 643 -9.99 -25.60 26.13
N TYR A 644 -10.35 -24.67 27.01
CA TYR A 644 -10.61 -24.99 28.42
C TYR A 644 -12.10 -25.37 28.52
N SER A 645 -12.39 -26.66 28.64
CA SER A 645 -13.66 -27.14 29.18
C SER A 645 -13.50 -28.58 29.66
N GLU A 646 -13.52 -28.75 30.98
CA GLU A 646 -13.51 -30.04 31.66
C GLU A 646 -14.72 -30.89 31.24
N GLN A 647 -14.45 -32.18 31.03
CA GLN A 647 -15.45 -33.20 30.76
C GLN A 647 -16.12 -33.65 32.07
N PHE A 648 -17.45 -33.77 32.05
CA PHE A 648 -18.15 -34.81 32.80
C PHE A 648 -19.16 -35.51 31.89
N VAL A 649 -18.97 -36.82 31.77
CA VAL A 649 -19.86 -37.87 31.23
C VAL A 649 -21.04 -38.04 32.21
N GLY A 650 -22.28 -38.40 31.88
CA GLY A 650 -22.97 -38.84 30.68
C GLY A 650 -24.44 -39.15 31.06
N ASP A 651 -25.12 -39.84 30.16
CA ASP A 651 -26.42 -40.54 30.27
C ASP A 651 -27.69 -39.91 29.68
N GLU A 652 -28.30 -40.76 28.85
CA GLU A 652 -29.51 -40.65 28.07
C GLU A 652 -30.79 -40.56 28.93
N ASN A 653 -31.82 -39.86 28.43
CA ASN A 653 -33.18 -40.40 28.19
C ASN A 653 -34.25 -39.31 27.97
N GLY A 654 -35.10 -39.54 26.96
CA GLY A 654 -36.56 -39.52 27.12
C GLY A 654 -37.35 -38.19 27.18
N ILE A 655 -37.93 -37.83 26.04
CA ILE A 655 -39.34 -37.41 25.80
C ILE A 655 -40.18 -36.98 27.03
N GLY A 656 -40.82 -35.79 26.95
CA GLY A 656 -42.06 -35.55 27.73
C GLY A 656 -42.48 -34.09 27.92
N THR A 657 -43.71 -33.79 27.48
CA THR A 657 -44.48 -32.54 27.49
C THR A 657 -44.93 -32.01 28.88
N SER A 658 -45.44 -30.75 28.89
CA SER A 658 -46.36 -30.12 29.89
C SER A 658 -45.70 -29.53 31.15
N SER A 659 -46.14 -28.46 31.81
CA SER A 659 -47.01 -27.29 31.60
C SER A 659 -46.90 -26.50 32.91
N SER A 660 -46.90 -25.15 32.81
CA SER A 660 -47.42 -24.16 33.78
C SER A 660 -46.99 -24.18 35.26
N TYR A 661 -46.52 -23.03 35.77
CA TYR A 661 -47.13 -22.16 36.80
C TYR A 661 -46.11 -21.03 37.16
N LEU A 662 -46.35 -19.77 36.72
CA LEU A 662 -46.75 -18.59 37.54
C LEU A 662 -45.71 -18.18 38.62
N GLN A 663 -45.23 -16.94 38.79
CA GLN A 663 -45.78 -15.60 38.48
C GLN A 663 -44.77 -14.47 38.87
N ARG A 664 -44.92 -13.28 38.26
CA ARG A 664 -44.49 -11.89 38.67
C ARG A 664 -43.01 -11.49 38.45
N HIS A 665 -42.62 -10.31 37.93
CA HIS A 665 -43.23 -9.15 37.25
C HIS A 665 -42.05 -8.28 36.70
N PRO A 666 -42.23 -7.16 35.94
CA PRO A 666 -41.47 -6.87 34.72
C PRO A 666 -40.68 -5.55 34.79
N GLN A 667 -39.62 -5.38 33.98
CA GLN A 667 -39.26 -4.07 33.45
C GLN A 667 -38.74 -4.18 32.01
N SER A 668 -39.51 -3.55 31.13
CA SER A 668 -39.25 -3.29 29.71
C SER A 668 -38.25 -2.15 29.55
N HIS A 669 -37.24 -2.31 28.70
CA HIS A 669 -36.55 -1.17 28.10
C HIS A 669 -36.69 -1.20 26.57
N GLN A 670 -37.35 -0.14 26.08
CA GLN A 670 -37.63 0.15 24.70
C GLN A 670 -36.36 0.58 23.95
N ILE A 671 -36.33 0.19 22.69
CA ILE A 671 -35.45 0.65 21.62
C ILE A 671 -35.71 2.16 21.40
N VAL A 672 -34.67 2.98 21.52
CA VAL A 672 -34.75 4.42 21.25
C VAL A 672 -34.18 4.73 19.87
N ASN A 673 -35.07 5.20 18.99
CA ASN A 673 -34.78 5.82 17.71
C ASN A 673 -34.43 7.31 17.94
N TRP A 674 -33.25 7.76 17.51
CA TRP A 674 -32.87 9.18 17.60
C TRP A 674 -32.85 9.86 16.23
N ARG A 675 -33.94 10.57 15.94
CA ARG A 675 -33.96 11.74 15.04
C ARG A 675 -34.40 12.94 15.88
N ARG A 676 -33.71 14.07 15.65
CA ARG A 676 -33.88 15.40 16.26
C ARG A 676 -33.06 15.64 17.52
N LEU A 677 -31.97 16.38 17.35
CA LEU A 677 -31.61 17.50 18.21
C LEU A 677 -30.77 18.47 17.35
N SER A 678 -31.48 19.35 16.65
CA SER A 678 -30.95 20.65 16.24
C SER A 678 -31.81 21.70 16.93
N GLN A 679 -31.15 22.75 17.42
CA GLN A 679 -31.67 24.04 17.89
C GLN A 679 -31.68 24.27 19.41
N THR A 680 -31.06 25.41 19.73
CA THR A 680 -31.11 26.27 20.93
C THR A 680 -30.18 25.93 22.08
N GLY A 681 -29.29 26.89 22.38
CA GLY A 681 -28.31 26.91 23.45
C GLY A 681 -27.11 27.74 23.04
#